data_AF-A0A1Y4WB38-F1
#
_entry.id   AF-A0A1Y4WB38-F1
#
_cell.length_a   1.000
_cell.length_b   1.000
_cell.length_c   1.000
_cell.angle_alpha   90.00
_cell.angle_beta   90.00
_cell.angle_gamma   90.00
#
_symmetry.space_group_name_H-M   'P 1'
#
loop_
_entity.id
_entity.type
_entity.pdbx_description
1 polymer ?
#
loop_
_entity_poly.entity_id
_entity_poly.type
_entity_poly.pdbx_seq_one_letter_code
_entity_poly.pdbx_strand_id
1 'polypeptide(L)'
;MAAGRLCYNADMRADWPARAEMKGETPDMKHFRISALALAAAVSLSLAVPASAASVSDASGTYAESIQRLAEEGIIRGDGTGAYRPDDPLTRSAAASLLYEAFDLVPVFSMEAPAPEANEDGTMPEPVTKQFYSTDTTVATLDAVLMPAAPDAVDTWAETAANTVLEARLMDQIDGEFRGEQTMTRAEFALAVMKAVYGADKDMDFLAQGAEDGLLPAGLTLDNTVITRGEAAYVLDTAVKDLTIITTMSTSDIHGHMVPYTPSGSSIEVGGSAKAAWLFDEAERRNPNTLVLDGGDSPYNTDLANMSQGQSSVDVMNAQGYDATVLGNHDFDYAFDNLLSLAERAEYAMLSANTYWKDGTYPEQFEPYIVKEVGGLKVAIVGLTDDGSKATTHYSNTQDIEFHDHWEVGQQVVDQANAEADLVIMLAHLHGANNEVPTRIDGIDMEIGGGNDTFGRPLNIEGTVVVNPGGVGTCVNQTNLNVKDGELLGYTFNQIILSSDVPEDPEVSAIIADYQADLDAQMDVVIGQCASDIPWSSALVRAQESPLGNLAADALRDYCDADIAIQNGGGIRAGLTAGDVTVGDIFGMLPFDNKVTLVEVTGQTVWDALENGVDAYPELNGKFPQVSGIQYTFDASKPAGERIVSVTMADGTPLDLDAWYTLACNDFMCGGGDGYTMLNVLNPDGASSNSETAAQELPGCRLVYRTNDYYRTVISQYIQEQGTVAPAVEGRITILNPQDVNGTLS
;
A
#
# COMPACT_ATOMS: atom_id res chain seq x y z
N MET A 1 5.67 51.68 4.56
CA MET A 1 6.74 52.69 4.45
C MET A 1 7.92 52.24 5.31
N ALA A 2 9.11 52.18 4.69
CA ALA A 2 10.48 52.10 5.25
C ALA A 2 10.76 51.03 6.33
N ALA A 3 11.40 49.89 6.03
CA ALA A 3 12.81 49.68 5.66
C ALA A 3 13.82 49.89 6.82
N GLY A 4 14.60 48.84 7.11
CA GLY A 4 15.74 48.90 8.02
C GLY A 4 16.46 47.56 8.21
N ARG A 5 17.15 47.08 7.17
CA ARG A 5 18.22 46.06 7.29
C ARG A 5 19.38 46.62 8.12
N LEU A 6 20.05 45.78 8.89
CA LEU A 6 21.51 45.84 9.11
C LEU A 6 22.04 44.49 9.62
N CYS A 7 22.87 43.86 8.80
CA CYS A 7 23.73 42.74 9.16
C CYS A 7 24.96 43.25 9.93
N TYR A 8 25.52 42.45 10.84
CA TYR A 8 26.98 42.39 11.07
C TYR A 8 27.39 41.05 11.71
N ASN A 9 28.33 40.38 11.06
CA ASN A 9 29.09 39.21 11.53
C ASN A 9 30.08 39.59 12.63
N ALA A 10 30.36 38.65 13.54
CA ALA A 10 31.69 38.01 13.71
C ALA A 10 31.98 37.61 15.17
N ASP A 11 32.31 36.32 15.31
CA ASP A 11 33.31 35.70 16.20
C ASP A 11 33.41 36.10 17.67
N MET A 12 33.24 35.12 18.56
CA MET A 12 34.25 34.83 19.59
C MET A 12 34.14 33.39 20.12
N ARG A 13 35.28 32.69 20.07
CA ARG A 13 35.59 31.39 20.69
C ARG A 13 35.74 31.52 22.22
N ALA A 14 35.53 30.38 22.92
CA ALA A 14 35.99 29.96 24.26
C ALA A 14 34.80 29.32 25.01
N ASP A 15 34.84 28.21 25.73
CA ASP A 15 35.91 27.36 26.26
C ASP A 15 35.34 25.97 26.59
N TRP A 16 36.19 24.94 26.54
CA TRP A 16 35.92 23.56 26.94
C TRP A 16 36.64 23.27 28.27
N PRO A 17 36.05 22.55 29.25
CA PRO A 17 36.83 21.91 30.29
C PRO A 17 36.87 20.37 30.17
N ALA A 18 38.12 19.90 30.02
CA ALA A 18 38.76 18.74 30.64
C ALA A 18 38.04 17.36 30.75
N ARG A 19 38.54 16.44 29.92
CA ARG A 19 39.02 15.07 30.19
C ARG A 19 38.65 14.39 31.53
N ALA A 20 37.97 13.24 31.40
CA ALA A 20 38.22 12.06 32.22
C ALA A 20 38.79 10.93 31.33
N GLU A 21 39.93 10.36 31.72
CA GLU A 21 40.57 9.22 31.06
C GLU A 21 39.86 7.91 31.44
N MET A 22 39.44 7.11 30.45
CA MET A 22 39.39 5.65 30.58
C MET A 22 39.83 4.96 29.28
N LYS A 23 41.06 4.41 29.36
CA LYS A 23 41.54 3.13 28.82
C LYS A 23 40.95 2.62 27.50
N GLY A 24 41.77 2.82 26.46
CA GLY A 24 42.19 1.83 25.45
C GLY A 24 41.26 0.68 25.08
N GLU A 25 40.61 0.84 23.94
CA GLU A 25 40.36 -0.21 22.94
C GLU A 25 40.53 0.45 21.56
N THR A 26 41.31 -0.18 20.69
CA THR A 26 41.41 0.19 19.27
C THR A 26 40.08 -0.12 18.59
N PRO A 27 39.42 0.82 17.89
CA PRO A 27 38.24 0.50 17.11
C PRO A 27 38.64 -0.42 15.95
N ASP A 28 37.94 -1.54 15.84
CA ASP A 28 37.99 -2.45 14.70
C ASP A 28 37.57 -1.67 13.44
N MET A 29 38.46 -1.57 12.43
CA MET A 29 38.21 -0.82 11.18
C MET A 29 37.40 -1.64 10.15
N LYS A 30 36.63 -2.63 10.59
CA LYS A 30 35.62 -3.28 9.77
C LYS A 30 34.30 -2.58 10.07
N HIS A 31 33.50 -2.26 9.05
CA HIS A 31 32.22 -1.53 9.15
C HIS A 31 32.34 0.00 9.21
N PHE A 32 33.12 0.60 8.30
CA PHE A 32 32.74 1.92 7.78
C PHE A 32 31.84 1.68 6.57
N ARG A 33 30.53 1.57 6.81
CA ARG A 33 29.54 1.75 5.74
C ARG A 33 29.78 3.14 5.15
N ILE A 34 29.88 3.23 3.83
CA ILE A 34 29.56 4.49 3.15
C ILE A 34 28.06 4.64 3.39
N SER A 35 27.68 5.56 4.27
CA SER A 35 26.27 5.79 4.59
C SER A 35 25.47 5.99 3.30
N ALA A 36 24.26 5.43 3.20
CA ALA A 36 23.36 5.62 2.06
C ALA A 36 23.21 7.10 1.69
N LEU A 37 23.26 8.01 2.68
CA LEU A 37 23.33 9.47 2.49
C LEU A 37 24.51 9.94 1.62
N ALA A 38 25.69 9.32 1.70
CA ALA A 38 26.87 9.69 0.92
C ALA A 38 26.78 9.20 -0.54
N LEU A 39 26.04 8.12 -0.81
CA LEU A 39 25.74 7.66 -2.16
C LEU A 39 24.60 8.50 -2.76
N ALA A 40 23.54 8.76 -1.99
CA ALA A 40 22.44 9.64 -2.39
C ALA A 40 22.93 11.08 -2.66
N ALA A 41 23.87 11.61 -1.87
CA ALA A 41 24.49 12.92 -2.12
C ALA A 41 25.41 12.94 -3.36
N ALA A 42 26.02 11.81 -3.73
CA ALA A 42 26.80 11.71 -4.96
C ALA A 42 25.90 11.57 -6.22
N VAL A 43 24.68 11.05 -6.06
CA VAL A 43 23.65 10.97 -7.12
C VAL A 43 22.87 12.29 -7.24
N SER A 44 22.59 12.99 -6.12
CA SER A 44 21.80 14.25 -6.09
C SER A 44 22.59 15.55 -6.29
N LEU A 45 23.94 15.52 -6.27
CA LEU A 45 24.78 16.66 -6.68
C LEU A 45 25.26 16.53 -8.13
N SER A 46 24.33 16.33 -9.05
CA SER A 46 24.49 16.80 -10.43
C SER A 46 23.27 17.62 -10.82
N LEU A 47 23.31 18.91 -10.50
CA LEU A 47 22.44 19.90 -11.12
C LEU A 47 22.55 19.71 -12.63
N ALA A 48 21.44 19.29 -13.25
CA ALA A 48 21.34 18.96 -14.66
C ALA A 48 21.90 20.08 -15.56
N VAL A 49 23.13 19.88 -16.00
CA VAL A 49 23.58 20.31 -17.31
C VAL A 49 23.28 19.10 -18.20
N PRO A 50 22.63 19.23 -19.38
CA PRO A 50 22.55 18.11 -20.31
C PRO A 50 23.98 17.63 -20.50
N ALA A 51 24.25 16.36 -20.15
CA ALA A 51 25.58 15.81 -20.22
C ALA A 51 26.12 16.14 -21.62
N SER A 52 27.15 16.98 -21.69
CA SER A 52 27.81 17.24 -22.97
C SER A 52 28.20 15.86 -23.50
N ALA A 53 27.71 15.47 -24.68
CA ALA A 53 27.98 14.19 -25.32
C ALA A 53 29.37 13.68 -24.93
N ALA A 54 29.41 12.68 -24.04
CA ALA A 54 30.66 12.21 -23.49
C ALA A 54 31.38 11.45 -24.61
N SER A 55 32.19 12.14 -25.39
CA SER A 55 32.98 11.48 -26.43
C SER A 55 34.02 10.59 -25.75
N VAL A 56 33.92 9.28 -25.92
CA VAL A 56 34.96 8.36 -25.48
C VAL A 56 36.15 8.43 -26.44
N SER A 57 37.35 8.57 -25.88
CA SER A 57 38.57 8.92 -26.62
C SER A 57 39.12 7.80 -27.51
N ASP A 58 38.65 6.57 -27.32
CA ASP A 58 39.12 5.35 -27.97
C ASP A 58 38.05 4.64 -28.81
N ALA A 59 36.90 5.29 -29.08
CA ALA A 59 35.94 4.83 -30.09
C ALA A 59 36.59 4.86 -31.48
N SER A 60 37.19 3.74 -31.89
CA SER A 60 37.83 3.57 -33.19
C SER A 60 37.69 2.13 -33.66
N GLY A 61 37.81 1.89 -34.97
CA GLY A 61 37.67 0.55 -35.55
C GLY A 61 36.21 0.14 -35.81
N THR A 62 35.95 -1.17 -35.80
CA THR A 62 34.70 -1.76 -36.31
C THR A 62 33.44 -1.32 -35.57
N TYR A 63 33.53 -1.05 -34.27
CA TYR A 63 32.37 -0.77 -33.40
C TYR A 63 32.26 0.70 -32.99
N ALA A 64 33.06 1.58 -33.60
CA ALA A 64 33.17 2.98 -33.18
C ALA A 64 31.83 3.73 -33.24
N GLU A 65 31.03 3.49 -34.30
CA GLU A 65 29.73 4.15 -34.47
C GLU A 65 28.74 3.76 -33.36
N SER A 66 28.60 2.46 -33.06
CA SER A 66 27.74 1.97 -31.98
C SER A 66 28.17 2.48 -30.61
N ILE A 67 29.47 2.45 -30.32
CA ILE A 67 30.01 2.98 -29.06
C ILE A 67 29.71 4.48 -28.94
N GLN A 68 29.87 5.24 -30.03
CA GLN A 68 29.64 6.67 -30.03
C GLN A 68 28.17 7.00 -29.82
N ARG A 69 27.24 6.31 -30.49
CA ARG A 69 25.80 6.54 -30.32
C ARG A 69 25.35 6.27 -28.89
N LEU A 70 25.71 5.11 -28.34
CA LEU A 70 25.39 4.75 -26.95
C LEU A 70 26.04 5.70 -25.94
N ALA A 71 27.19 6.30 -26.24
CA ALA A 71 27.82 7.31 -25.39
C ALA A 71 27.12 8.69 -25.50
N GLU A 72 26.61 9.04 -26.68
CA GLU A 72 25.78 10.23 -26.90
C GLU A 72 24.43 10.13 -26.19
N GLU A 73 23.86 8.93 -26.11
CA GLU A 73 22.66 8.59 -25.34
C GLU A 73 22.94 8.44 -23.83
N GLY A 74 24.20 8.49 -23.40
CA GLY A 74 24.59 8.40 -21.99
C GLY A 74 24.60 6.99 -21.38
N ILE A 75 24.27 5.97 -22.18
CA ILE A 75 24.30 4.54 -21.83
C ILE A 75 25.74 4.08 -21.55
N ILE A 76 26.66 4.47 -22.43
CA ILE A 76 28.08 4.18 -22.23
C ILE A 76 28.76 5.34 -21.51
N ARG A 77 29.31 5.02 -20.34
CA ARG A 77 30.23 5.88 -19.60
C ARG A 77 31.63 5.27 -19.65
N GLY A 78 32.62 6.08 -20.00
CA GLY A 78 34.03 5.65 -19.99
C GLY A 78 34.51 5.28 -18.57
N ASP A 79 35.72 4.75 -18.45
CA ASP A 79 36.33 4.28 -17.20
C ASP A 79 36.78 5.41 -16.23
N GLY A 80 36.23 6.62 -16.38
CA GLY A 80 36.66 7.82 -15.66
C GLY A 80 37.97 8.45 -16.16
N THR A 81 38.71 7.80 -17.06
CA THR A 81 39.87 8.38 -17.76
C THR A 81 39.52 8.94 -19.15
N GLY A 82 38.26 8.75 -19.56
CA GLY A 82 37.76 9.10 -20.88
C GLY A 82 37.92 7.99 -21.94
N ALA A 83 38.30 6.78 -21.54
CA ALA A 83 38.39 5.61 -22.43
C ALA A 83 37.26 4.61 -22.14
N TYR A 84 36.74 3.94 -23.17
CA TYR A 84 35.74 2.87 -23.05
C TYR A 84 36.36 1.47 -23.03
N ARG A 85 37.52 1.28 -23.66
CA ARG A 85 38.27 0.03 -23.83
C ARG A 85 37.49 -1.05 -24.59
N PRO A 86 37.21 -0.85 -25.89
CA PRO A 86 36.36 -1.76 -26.66
C PRO A 86 36.90 -3.19 -26.82
N ASP A 87 38.22 -3.39 -26.70
CA ASP A 87 38.86 -4.70 -26.84
C ASP A 87 38.87 -5.52 -25.53
N ASP A 88 38.54 -4.89 -24.39
CA ASP A 88 38.52 -5.59 -23.11
C ASP A 88 37.29 -6.52 -23.02
N PRO A 89 37.40 -7.67 -22.32
CA PRO A 89 36.26 -8.53 -22.03
C PRO A 89 35.14 -7.81 -21.28
N LEU A 90 33.88 -8.15 -21.59
CA LEU A 90 32.73 -7.67 -20.83
C LEU A 90 32.55 -8.53 -19.57
N THR A 91 32.61 -7.89 -18.40
CA THR A 91 32.24 -8.52 -17.11
C THR A 91 30.75 -8.45 -16.87
N ARG A 92 30.22 -9.31 -16.00
CA ARG A 92 28.80 -9.30 -15.60
C ARG A 92 28.37 -7.97 -14.97
N SER A 93 29.22 -7.35 -14.14
CA SER A 93 28.95 -6.02 -13.60
C SER A 93 28.86 -4.94 -14.69
N ALA A 94 29.75 -4.99 -15.68
CA ALA A 94 29.71 -4.06 -16.82
C ALA A 94 28.47 -4.30 -17.70
N ALA A 95 28.08 -5.56 -17.91
CA ALA A 95 26.85 -5.89 -18.63
C ALA A 95 25.59 -5.41 -17.91
N ALA A 96 25.51 -5.61 -16.59
CA ALA A 96 24.39 -5.11 -15.79
C ALA A 96 24.28 -3.59 -15.88
N SER A 97 25.41 -2.86 -15.80
CA SER A 97 25.41 -1.41 -16.00
C SER A 97 24.92 -0.99 -17.39
N LEU A 98 25.27 -1.72 -18.44
CA LEU A 98 24.79 -1.41 -19.79
C LEU A 98 23.27 -1.64 -19.93
N LEU A 99 22.76 -2.75 -19.41
CA LEU A 99 21.32 -3.06 -19.45
C LEU A 99 20.51 -2.07 -18.60
N TYR A 100 21.02 -1.75 -17.42
CA TYR A 100 20.42 -0.79 -16.49
C TYR A 100 20.24 0.60 -17.12
N GLU A 101 21.27 1.11 -17.81
CA GLU A 101 21.17 2.43 -18.45
C GLU A 101 20.43 2.37 -19.80
N ALA A 102 20.55 1.29 -20.59
CA ALA A 102 19.93 1.22 -21.92
C ALA A 102 18.43 0.98 -21.91
N PHE A 103 17.90 0.42 -20.83
CA PHE A 103 16.48 0.16 -20.66
C PHE A 103 15.87 1.05 -19.58
N ASP A 104 16.49 2.19 -19.27
CA ASP A 104 15.96 3.21 -18.35
C ASP A 104 15.45 2.66 -17.02
N LEU A 105 16.14 1.67 -16.45
CA LEU A 105 15.70 1.04 -15.21
C LEU A 105 15.97 1.97 -14.02
N VAL A 106 14.99 2.08 -13.13
CA VAL A 106 15.10 2.81 -11.86
C VAL A 106 15.83 1.92 -10.84
N PRO A 107 16.67 2.50 -9.95
CA PRO A 107 17.35 1.75 -8.91
C PRO A 107 16.42 0.86 -8.08
N VAL A 108 16.76 -0.43 -7.98
CA VAL A 108 16.23 -1.31 -6.92
C VAL A 108 17.20 -1.26 -5.75
N PHE A 109 16.75 -0.66 -4.65
CA PHE A 109 17.53 -0.56 -3.40
C PHE A 109 17.47 -1.90 -2.67
N SER A 110 18.65 -2.36 -2.23
CA SER A 110 18.75 -3.56 -1.43
C SER A 110 18.15 -3.35 -0.05
N MET A 111 17.64 -4.43 0.54
CA MET A 111 17.26 -4.47 1.95
C MET A 111 18.18 -5.47 2.63
N GLU A 112 18.71 -5.13 3.81
CA GLU A 112 19.37 -6.12 4.64
C GLU A 112 18.37 -7.22 5.00
N ALA A 113 18.62 -8.45 4.57
CA ALA A 113 17.86 -9.58 5.06
C ALA A 113 17.99 -9.63 6.58
N PRO A 114 16.88 -9.67 7.34
CA PRO A 114 16.96 -9.80 8.79
C PRO A 114 17.78 -11.05 9.13
N ALA A 115 18.66 -10.93 10.13
CA ALA A 115 19.42 -12.09 10.59
C ALA A 115 18.41 -13.17 11.01
N PRO A 116 18.53 -14.42 10.49
CA PRO A 116 17.56 -15.46 10.80
C PRO A 116 17.49 -15.64 12.32
N GLU A 117 16.30 -15.46 12.88
CA GLU A 117 16.08 -15.74 14.29
C GLU A 117 16.01 -17.25 14.50
N ALA A 118 16.59 -17.75 15.59
CA ALA A 118 16.47 -19.16 15.91
C ALA A 118 15.00 -19.49 16.21
N ASN A 119 14.49 -20.58 15.63
CA ASN A 119 13.20 -21.15 15.96
C ASN A 119 13.09 -21.39 17.48
N GLU A 120 11.89 -21.55 18.02
CA GLU A 120 11.67 -21.82 19.47
C GLU A 120 12.46 -23.05 19.98
N ASP A 121 12.83 -23.97 19.09
CA ASP A 121 13.64 -25.16 19.39
C ASP A 121 15.17 -24.93 19.28
N GLY A 122 15.60 -23.70 18.99
CA GLY A 122 17.00 -23.29 18.82
C GLY A 122 17.60 -23.65 17.46
N THR A 123 16.83 -24.16 16.51
CA THR A 123 17.30 -24.39 15.14
C THR A 123 17.30 -23.08 14.35
N MET A 124 18.33 -22.88 13.52
CA MET A 124 18.30 -21.77 12.57
C MET A 124 17.39 -22.19 11.40
N PRO A 125 16.44 -21.34 10.97
CA PRO A 125 15.68 -21.62 9.77
C PRO A 125 16.66 -21.76 8.59
N GLU A 126 16.37 -22.72 7.70
CA GLU A 126 17.08 -22.81 6.42
C GLU A 126 16.97 -21.47 5.71
N PRO A 127 18.05 -20.94 5.09
CA PRO A 127 17.98 -19.70 4.35
C PRO A 127 16.84 -19.80 3.34
N VAL A 128 15.90 -18.86 3.41
CA VAL A 128 14.80 -18.80 2.45
C VAL A 128 15.45 -18.64 1.08
N THR A 129 15.42 -19.72 0.30
CA THR A 129 16.00 -19.74 -1.03
C THR A 129 15.01 -19.01 -1.91
N LYS A 130 15.52 -18.12 -2.78
CA LYS A 130 14.75 -17.40 -3.80
C LYS A 130 13.71 -18.31 -4.43
N GLN A 131 12.43 -18.13 -4.10
CA GLN A 131 11.34 -18.81 -4.79
C GLN A 131 10.42 -17.74 -5.36
N PHE A 132 10.53 -17.56 -6.67
CA PHE A 132 9.53 -16.81 -7.41
C PHE A 132 8.29 -17.69 -7.51
N TYR A 133 7.29 -17.44 -6.67
CA TYR A 133 5.98 -18.04 -6.87
C TYR A 133 5.28 -17.25 -7.97
N SER A 134 5.30 -17.77 -9.19
CA SER A 134 4.18 -17.57 -10.10
C SER A 134 3.22 -18.71 -9.81
N THR A 135 2.24 -18.43 -8.98
CA THR A 135 1.05 -19.27 -8.83
C THR A 135 -0.14 -18.39 -9.14
N ASP A 136 -1.08 -18.91 -9.94
CA ASP A 136 -2.27 -18.22 -10.47
C ASP A 136 -3.20 -17.59 -9.41
N THR A 137 -2.83 -17.62 -8.14
CA THR A 137 -3.43 -16.88 -7.02
C THR A 137 -2.55 -17.18 -5.81
N THR A 138 -1.80 -16.22 -5.25
CA THR A 138 -1.53 -16.20 -3.80
C THR A 138 -0.93 -14.87 -3.37
N VAL A 139 -1.55 -14.26 -2.36
CA VAL A 139 -0.94 -13.29 -1.44
C VAL A 139 0.37 -13.92 -0.96
N ALA A 140 1.50 -13.52 -1.54
CA ALA A 140 2.79 -13.89 -0.96
C ALA A 140 2.91 -13.14 0.38
N THR A 141 3.73 -13.61 1.32
CA THR A 141 4.08 -12.76 2.47
C THR A 141 5.09 -11.72 1.98
N LEU A 142 5.22 -10.55 2.63
CA LEU A 142 6.24 -9.56 2.25
C LEU A 142 7.63 -10.20 2.17
N ASP A 143 7.95 -11.11 3.11
CA ASP A 143 9.18 -11.92 3.12
C ASP A 143 9.39 -12.80 1.87
N ALA A 144 8.33 -13.16 1.16
CA ALA A 144 8.40 -13.92 -0.08
C ALA A 144 8.63 -13.05 -1.33
N VAL A 145 8.43 -11.72 -1.22
CA VAL A 145 8.63 -10.75 -2.32
C VAL A 145 9.92 -9.96 -2.15
N LEU A 146 10.45 -9.88 -0.92
CA LEU A 146 11.70 -9.20 -0.63
C LEU A 146 12.86 -9.79 -1.43
N MET A 147 13.51 -8.95 -2.22
CA MET A 147 14.73 -9.28 -2.92
C MET A 147 15.96 -8.80 -2.12
N PRO A 148 16.62 -9.66 -1.32
CA PRO A 148 17.87 -9.29 -0.70
C PRO A 148 18.95 -9.08 -1.76
N ALA A 149 19.87 -8.15 -1.51
CA ALA A 149 21.02 -7.94 -2.38
C ALA A 149 21.77 -9.24 -2.68
N ALA A 150 22.32 -9.34 -3.89
CA ALA A 150 23.30 -10.39 -4.17
C ALA A 150 24.52 -10.22 -3.25
N PRO A 151 24.88 -11.21 -2.41
CA PRO A 151 25.84 -11.00 -1.32
C PRO A 151 27.22 -10.50 -1.76
N ASP A 152 27.66 -10.91 -2.96
CA ASP A 152 28.95 -10.54 -3.54
C ASP A 152 28.90 -9.22 -4.35
N ALA A 153 27.72 -8.67 -4.57
CA ALA A 153 27.53 -7.35 -5.18
C ALA A 153 27.44 -6.23 -4.14
N VAL A 154 27.13 -6.53 -2.87
CA VAL A 154 27.05 -5.56 -1.77
C VAL A 154 28.35 -4.78 -1.63
N ASP A 155 28.25 -3.47 -1.42
CA ASP A 155 29.36 -2.52 -1.30
C ASP A 155 30.28 -2.45 -2.54
N THR A 156 29.82 -2.95 -3.69
CA THR A 156 30.52 -2.82 -4.97
C THR A 156 29.94 -1.66 -5.80
N TRP A 157 30.72 -1.15 -6.76
CA TRP A 157 30.25 -0.11 -7.68
C TRP A 157 29.04 -0.56 -8.54
N ALA A 158 28.81 -1.88 -8.63
CA ALA A 158 27.77 -2.46 -9.47
C ALA A 158 26.54 -2.90 -8.67
N GLU A 159 26.49 -2.70 -7.35
CA GLU A 159 25.40 -3.19 -6.49
C GLU A 159 24.01 -2.85 -7.04
N THR A 160 23.76 -1.55 -7.26
CA THR A 160 22.46 -1.06 -7.75
C THR A 160 22.11 -1.66 -9.10
N ALA A 161 23.04 -1.63 -10.06
CA ALA A 161 22.79 -2.19 -11.39
C ALA A 161 22.56 -3.69 -11.34
N ALA A 162 23.34 -4.43 -10.54
CA ALA A 162 23.20 -5.87 -10.36
C ALA A 162 21.85 -6.24 -9.76
N ASN A 163 21.43 -5.59 -8.68
CA ASN A 163 20.13 -5.86 -8.05
C ASN A 163 18.98 -5.53 -9.02
N THR A 164 19.08 -4.41 -9.72
CA THR A 164 18.04 -3.96 -10.67
C THR A 164 17.88 -4.93 -11.86
N VAL A 165 18.97 -5.41 -12.47
CA VAL A 165 18.86 -6.35 -13.60
C VAL A 165 18.48 -7.76 -13.18
N LEU A 166 18.77 -8.13 -11.92
CA LEU A 166 18.29 -9.39 -11.35
C LEU A 166 16.78 -9.31 -11.06
N GLU A 167 16.28 -8.18 -10.55
CA GLU A 167 14.84 -7.95 -10.36
C GLU A 167 14.12 -7.98 -11.72
N ALA A 168 14.67 -7.32 -12.73
CA ALA A 168 14.14 -7.39 -14.08
C ALA A 168 14.33 -8.76 -14.79
N ARG A 169 14.98 -9.75 -14.15
CA ARG A 169 15.31 -11.09 -14.72
C ARG A 169 16.10 -11.07 -16.03
N LEU A 170 16.80 -9.97 -16.29
CA LEU A 170 17.65 -9.83 -17.47
C LEU A 170 18.92 -10.69 -17.31
N MET A 171 19.33 -10.92 -16.07
CA MET A 171 20.46 -11.78 -15.71
C MET A 171 20.06 -12.70 -14.55
N ASP A 172 20.72 -13.86 -14.46
CA ASP A 172 20.49 -14.84 -13.39
C ASP A 172 21.66 -14.87 -12.41
N GLN A 173 21.39 -15.26 -11.16
CA GLN A 173 22.44 -15.60 -10.20
C GLN A 173 23.07 -16.96 -10.52
N ILE A 174 24.34 -17.12 -10.13
CA ILE A 174 25.10 -18.35 -10.31
C ILE A 174 25.50 -18.86 -8.92
N ASP A 175 24.91 -19.98 -8.51
CA ASP A 175 25.08 -20.56 -7.16
C ASP A 175 24.76 -19.58 -6.01
N GLY A 176 23.76 -18.71 -6.21
CA GLY A 176 23.33 -17.70 -5.22
C GLY A 176 24.10 -16.37 -5.23
N GLU A 177 25.09 -16.24 -6.11
CA GLU A 177 25.92 -15.04 -6.25
C GLU A 177 25.66 -14.32 -7.59
N PHE A 178 25.94 -13.03 -7.65
CA PHE A 178 25.91 -12.28 -8.90
C PHE A 178 27.15 -12.52 -9.76
N ARG A 179 28.32 -12.76 -9.17
CA ARG A 179 29.62 -12.97 -9.82
C ARG A 179 30.05 -11.84 -10.75
N GLY A 180 30.11 -10.63 -10.22
CA GLY A 180 30.33 -9.40 -11.01
C GLY A 180 31.57 -9.39 -11.92
N GLU A 181 32.69 -9.94 -11.47
CA GLU A 181 33.96 -9.97 -12.23
C GLU A 181 34.06 -11.10 -13.27
N GLN A 182 33.11 -12.03 -13.28
CA GLN A 182 33.08 -13.10 -14.28
C GLN A 182 32.74 -12.49 -15.65
N THR A 183 33.47 -12.93 -16.68
CA THR A 183 33.23 -12.49 -18.07
C THR A 183 32.02 -13.19 -18.67
N MET A 184 31.31 -12.48 -19.57
CA MET A 184 30.17 -13.01 -20.31
C MET A 184 30.57 -13.49 -21.70
N THR A 185 29.79 -14.40 -22.23
CA THR A 185 29.86 -14.83 -23.63
C THR A 185 28.95 -14.00 -24.52
N ARG A 186 29.14 -14.10 -25.85
CA ARG A 186 28.29 -13.43 -26.85
C ARG A 186 26.84 -13.87 -26.75
N ALA A 187 26.61 -15.17 -26.61
CA ALA A 187 25.26 -15.72 -26.47
C ALA A 187 24.58 -15.26 -25.17
N GLU A 188 25.29 -15.25 -24.04
CA GLU A 188 24.72 -14.81 -22.74
C GLU A 188 24.33 -13.33 -22.76
N PHE A 189 25.19 -12.45 -23.30
CA PHE A 189 24.89 -11.02 -23.34
C PHE A 189 23.76 -10.71 -24.33
N ALA A 190 23.78 -11.30 -25.53
CA ALA A 190 22.69 -11.14 -26.49
C ALA A 190 21.35 -11.64 -25.93
N LEU A 191 21.35 -12.75 -25.17
CA LEU A 191 20.15 -13.25 -24.52
C LEU A 191 19.61 -12.24 -23.48
N ALA A 192 20.49 -11.66 -22.67
CA ALA A 192 20.09 -10.64 -21.69
C ALA A 192 19.48 -9.40 -22.35
N VAL A 193 20.04 -8.94 -23.48
CA VAL A 193 19.49 -7.82 -24.26
C VAL A 193 18.13 -8.19 -24.86
N MET A 194 17.97 -9.39 -25.44
CA MET A 194 16.69 -9.80 -26.02
C MET A 194 15.61 -10.04 -24.95
N LYS A 195 15.97 -10.55 -23.77
CA LYS A 195 15.06 -10.60 -22.61
C LYS A 195 14.57 -9.21 -22.25
N ALA A 196 15.44 -8.21 -22.28
CA ALA A 196 15.08 -6.84 -21.99
C ALA A 196 14.16 -6.23 -23.05
N VAL A 197 14.37 -6.55 -24.34
CA VAL A 197 13.50 -6.07 -25.43
C VAL A 197 12.11 -6.71 -25.39
N TYR A 198 12.03 -8.04 -25.30
CA TYR A 198 10.75 -8.76 -25.45
C TYR A 198 9.99 -8.93 -24.13
N GLY A 199 10.68 -8.93 -23.01
CA GLY A 199 10.15 -9.31 -21.69
C GLY A 199 10.62 -10.69 -21.26
N ALA A 200 11.36 -10.72 -20.14
CA ALA A 200 12.00 -11.92 -19.61
C ALA A 200 11.01 -13.03 -19.22
N ASP A 201 9.73 -12.68 -19.03
CA ASP A 201 8.66 -13.59 -18.63
C ASP A 201 7.93 -14.23 -19.83
N LYS A 202 8.27 -13.86 -21.09
CA LYS A 202 7.72 -14.50 -22.29
C LYS A 202 8.34 -15.88 -22.53
N ASP A 203 7.51 -16.87 -22.84
CA ASP A 203 7.96 -18.21 -23.27
C ASP A 203 8.28 -18.22 -24.78
N MET A 204 9.53 -17.91 -25.11
CA MET A 204 9.99 -17.81 -26.50
C MET A 204 11.49 -18.09 -26.67
N ASP A 205 11.91 -18.37 -27.91
CA ASP A 205 13.32 -18.36 -28.28
C ASP A 205 13.77 -16.93 -28.61
N PHE A 206 14.21 -16.22 -27.58
CA PHE A 206 14.61 -14.82 -27.65
C PHE A 206 15.65 -14.52 -28.74
N LEU A 207 16.65 -15.40 -28.91
CA LEU A 207 17.71 -15.17 -29.89
C LEU A 207 17.24 -15.44 -31.32
N ALA A 208 16.41 -16.47 -31.51
CA ALA A 208 15.80 -16.71 -32.82
C ALA A 208 14.89 -15.56 -33.24
N GLN A 209 14.01 -15.10 -32.34
CA GLN A 209 13.11 -13.98 -32.62
C GLN A 209 13.89 -12.69 -32.85
N GLY A 210 14.88 -12.37 -32.00
CA GLY A 210 15.77 -11.23 -32.18
C GLY A 210 16.48 -11.19 -33.55
N ALA A 211 16.85 -12.35 -34.08
CA ALA A 211 17.45 -12.45 -35.40
C ALA A 211 16.43 -12.26 -36.54
N GLU A 212 15.21 -12.76 -36.37
CA GLU A 212 14.11 -12.58 -37.32
C GLU A 212 13.69 -11.11 -37.42
N ASP A 213 13.57 -10.44 -36.28
CA ASP A 213 13.14 -9.03 -36.19
C ASP A 213 14.28 -8.04 -36.50
N GLY A 214 15.49 -8.55 -36.79
CA GLY A 214 16.65 -7.74 -37.16
C GLY A 214 17.27 -6.95 -36.00
N LEU A 215 17.00 -7.36 -34.77
CA LEU A 215 17.48 -6.74 -33.52
C LEU A 215 18.82 -7.30 -33.05
N LEU A 216 19.37 -8.28 -33.76
CA LEU A 216 20.69 -8.85 -33.53
C LEU A 216 21.63 -8.60 -34.72
N PRO A 217 22.93 -8.37 -34.46
CA PRO A 217 23.89 -8.07 -35.51
C PRO A 217 24.15 -9.26 -36.45
N ALA A 218 23.81 -9.13 -37.73
CA ALA A 218 23.95 -10.18 -38.75
C ALA A 218 25.40 -10.67 -38.99
N GLY A 219 26.41 -9.91 -38.55
CA GLY A 219 27.83 -10.21 -38.73
C GLY A 219 28.54 -10.81 -37.51
N LEU A 220 27.84 -11.00 -36.39
CA LEU A 220 28.42 -11.49 -35.14
C LEU A 220 27.83 -12.86 -34.80
N THR A 221 28.67 -13.89 -34.75
CA THR A 221 28.24 -15.23 -34.31
C THR A 221 27.97 -15.22 -32.80
N LEU A 222 26.74 -15.54 -32.41
CA LEU A 222 26.33 -15.66 -31.01
C LEU A 222 26.63 -17.07 -30.49
N ASP A 223 27.85 -17.25 -29.99
CA ASP A 223 28.34 -18.51 -29.41
C ASP A 223 28.92 -18.27 -27.99
N ASN A 224 29.52 -19.31 -27.41
CA ASN A 224 30.11 -19.26 -26.07
C ASN A 224 31.51 -18.61 -26.05
N THR A 225 31.86 -17.81 -27.05
CA THR A 225 33.09 -17.01 -26.99
C THR A 225 32.89 -15.80 -26.07
N VAL A 226 33.94 -15.43 -25.34
CA VAL A 226 33.93 -14.25 -24.46
C VAL A 226 33.67 -13.01 -25.31
N ILE A 227 32.64 -12.23 -24.96
CA ILE A 227 32.29 -11.01 -25.67
C ILE A 227 33.20 -9.86 -25.23
N THR A 228 33.66 -9.05 -26.18
CA THR A 228 34.35 -7.80 -25.86
C THR A 228 33.36 -6.66 -25.63
N ARG A 229 33.79 -5.60 -24.95
CA ARG A 229 32.96 -4.41 -24.73
C ARG A 229 32.49 -3.75 -26.03
N GLY A 230 33.32 -3.76 -27.07
CA GLY A 230 32.93 -3.25 -28.40
C GLY A 230 31.88 -4.12 -29.10
N GLU A 231 31.98 -5.45 -28.98
CA GLU A 231 30.94 -6.37 -29.49
C GLU A 231 29.63 -6.20 -28.72
N ALA A 232 29.70 -6.01 -27.39
CA ALA A 232 28.54 -5.75 -26.55
C ALA A 232 27.84 -4.44 -26.94
N ALA A 233 28.60 -3.37 -27.16
CA ALA A 233 28.08 -2.10 -27.66
C ALA A 233 27.37 -2.29 -29.02
N TYR A 234 27.92 -3.10 -29.93
CA TYR A 234 27.28 -3.36 -31.22
C TYR A 234 25.97 -4.17 -31.10
N VAL A 235 25.93 -5.17 -30.22
CA VAL A 235 24.70 -5.93 -29.94
C VAL A 235 23.62 -5.02 -29.37
N LEU A 236 23.96 -4.22 -28.35
CA LEU A 236 23.03 -3.34 -27.67
C LEU A 236 22.51 -2.24 -28.60
N ASP A 237 23.40 -1.54 -29.31
CA ASP A 237 23.06 -0.52 -30.30
C ASP A 237 22.13 -1.05 -31.39
N THR A 238 22.37 -2.28 -31.86
CA THR A 238 21.51 -2.90 -32.88
C THR A 238 20.09 -3.12 -32.35
N ALA A 239 19.94 -3.47 -31.07
CA ALA A 239 18.67 -3.75 -30.44
C ALA A 239 17.87 -2.48 -30.11
N VAL A 240 18.52 -1.41 -29.64
CA VAL A 240 17.82 -0.25 -29.05
C VAL A 240 17.66 0.95 -29.97
N LYS A 241 18.47 1.09 -31.02
CA LYS A 241 18.51 2.30 -31.88
C LYS A 241 17.17 2.71 -32.54
N ASP A 242 16.24 1.77 -32.69
CA ASP A 242 14.94 1.97 -33.32
C ASP A 242 13.78 1.72 -32.34
N LEU A 243 14.08 1.57 -31.03
CA LEU A 243 13.08 1.39 -29.98
C LEU A 243 12.72 2.75 -29.37
N THR A 244 11.43 2.91 -29.11
CA THR A 244 10.91 3.95 -28.21
C THR A 244 10.49 3.27 -26.92
N ILE A 245 11.06 3.70 -25.80
CA ILE A 245 10.70 3.18 -24.49
C ILE A 245 9.72 4.14 -23.84
N ILE A 246 8.53 3.66 -23.49
CA ILE A 246 7.57 4.39 -22.65
C ILE A 246 7.61 3.76 -21.27
N THR A 247 7.99 4.55 -20.26
CA THR A 247 8.04 4.09 -18.88
C THR A 247 6.69 4.35 -18.22
N THR A 248 6.17 3.37 -17.49
CA THR A 248 5.05 3.56 -16.57
C THR A 248 5.54 3.31 -15.15
N MET A 249 5.24 4.22 -14.24
CA MET A 249 5.40 4.05 -12.80
C MET A 249 4.01 3.92 -12.20
N SER A 250 3.71 2.77 -11.60
CA SER A 250 2.34 2.44 -11.21
C SER A 250 2.18 2.04 -9.75
N THR A 251 1.06 2.47 -9.17
CA THR A 251 0.56 2.12 -7.84
C THR A 251 -0.91 1.71 -7.94
N SER A 252 -1.46 1.17 -6.86
CA SER A 252 -2.90 0.97 -6.66
C SER A 252 -3.17 0.83 -5.16
N ASP A 253 -4.43 0.99 -4.76
CA ASP A 253 -4.93 0.64 -3.43
C ASP A 253 -4.12 1.31 -2.31
N ILE A 254 -3.65 2.55 -2.54
CA ILE A 254 -2.82 3.29 -1.58
C ILE A 254 -3.56 3.42 -0.25
N HIS A 255 -4.89 3.53 -0.28
CA HIS A 255 -5.72 3.54 0.92
C HIS A 255 -5.22 4.54 1.97
N GLY A 256 -4.84 5.74 1.54
CA GLY A 256 -4.33 6.78 2.44
C GLY A 256 -3.00 6.47 3.15
N HIS A 257 -2.32 5.37 2.82
CA HIS A 257 -1.04 4.98 3.43
C HIS A 257 0.12 5.81 2.86
N MET A 258 0.22 7.06 3.32
CA MET A 258 1.21 8.02 2.84
C MET A 258 2.55 7.94 3.60
N VAL A 259 2.52 7.41 4.83
CA VAL A 259 3.70 7.29 5.70
C VAL A 259 4.22 5.85 5.72
N PRO A 260 5.54 5.64 5.93
CA PRO A 260 6.07 4.30 6.15
C PRO A 260 5.40 3.60 7.33
N TYR A 261 5.26 2.27 7.23
CA TYR A 261 4.68 1.44 8.27
C TYR A 261 5.37 0.08 8.34
N THR A 262 5.20 -0.62 9.46
CA THR A 262 5.67 -2.00 9.63
C THR A 262 4.48 -2.96 9.51
N PRO A 263 4.41 -3.79 8.46
CA PRO A 263 3.33 -4.76 8.30
C PRO A 263 3.27 -5.74 9.48
N SER A 264 2.06 -6.18 9.82
CA SER A 264 1.87 -7.16 10.90
C SER A 264 2.67 -8.44 10.65
N GLY A 265 3.54 -8.80 11.59
CA GLY A 265 4.39 -9.99 11.51
C GLY A 265 5.71 -9.78 10.76
N SER A 266 5.95 -8.58 10.21
CA SER A 266 7.26 -8.20 9.64
C SER A 266 8.11 -7.47 10.67
N SER A 267 9.43 -7.58 10.53
CA SER A 267 10.41 -6.76 11.25
C SER A 267 10.89 -5.55 10.44
N ILE A 268 10.36 -5.38 9.23
CA ILE A 268 10.85 -4.40 8.27
C ILE A 268 9.79 -3.35 7.96
N GLU A 269 10.21 -2.09 8.00
CA GLU A 269 9.40 -0.96 7.59
C GLU A 269 9.41 -0.81 6.07
N VAL A 270 8.24 -0.60 5.50
CA VAL A 270 8.00 -0.38 4.07
C VAL A 270 7.04 0.77 3.86
N GLY A 271 6.84 1.15 2.60
CA GLY A 271 5.92 2.20 2.21
C GLY A 271 6.45 3.60 2.41
N GLY A 272 5.58 4.57 2.11
CA GLY A 272 5.85 6.01 2.18
C GLY A 272 5.77 6.68 0.81
N SER A 273 4.77 7.56 0.61
CA SER A 273 4.55 8.26 -0.67
C SER A 273 5.71 9.17 -1.05
N ALA A 274 6.44 9.74 -0.09
CA ALA A 274 7.65 10.51 -0.38
C ALA A 274 8.76 9.67 -1.04
N LYS A 275 8.85 8.38 -0.73
CA LYS A 275 9.79 7.46 -1.39
C LYS A 275 9.35 7.11 -2.80
N ALA A 276 8.04 6.92 -3.00
CA ALA A 276 7.47 6.73 -4.32
C ALA A 276 7.72 7.95 -5.23
N ALA A 277 7.52 9.16 -4.71
CA ALA A 277 7.79 10.41 -5.41
C ALA A 277 9.23 10.48 -5.93
N TRP A 278 10.21 10.14 -5.09
CA TRP A 278 11.61 10.12 -5.49
C TRP A 278 11.89 9.11 -6.63
N LEU A 279 11.24 7.93 -6.59
CA LEU A 279 11.36 6.95 -7.67
C LEU A 279 10.71 7.44 -8.98
N PHE A 280 9.60 8.17 -8.90
CA PHE A 280 8.95 8.77 -10.07
C PHE A 280 9.84 9.83 -10.71
N ASP A 281 10.43 10.72 -9.91
CA ASP A 281 11.40 11.72 -10.36
C ASP A 281 12.63 11.08 -11.00
N GLU A 282 13.16 9.99 -10.41
CA GLU A 282 14.29 9.26 -10.98
C GLU A 282 13.92 8.55 -12.29
N ALA A 283 12.69 8.05 -12.42
CA ALA A 283 12.17 7.49 -13.67
C ALA A 283 12.08 8.56 -14.76
N GLU A 284 11.50 9.73 -14.47
CA GLU A 284 11.38 10.83 -15.43
C GLU A 284 12.77 11.39 -15.82
N ARG A 285 13.69 11.48 -14.87
CA ARG A 285 15.09 11.91 -15.12
C ARG A 285 15.83 10.95 -16.03
N ARG A 286 15.50 9.65 -15.99
CA ARG A 286 16.08 8.62 -16.86
C ARG A 286 15.41 8.62 -18.23
N ASN A 287 14.10 8.57 -18.25
CA ASN A 287 13.29 8.58 -19.45
C ASN A 287 12.21 9.67 -19.37
N PRO A 288 12.30 10.77 -20.13
CA PRO A 288 11.26 11.80 -20.15
C PRO A 288 9.94 11.31 -20.75
N ASN A 289 9.91 10.12 -21.35
CA ASN A 289 8.69 9.45 -21.81
C ASN A 289 8.07 8.59 -20.69
N THR A 290 7.96 9.15 -19.49
CA THR A 290 7.41 8.49 -18.30
C THR A 290 5.97 8.90 -18.07
N LEU A 291 5.14 7.94 -17.67
CA LEU A 291 3.77 8.12 -17.19
C LEU A 291 3.64 7.62 -15.76
N VAL A 292 3.02 8.41 -14.88
CA VAL A 292 2.77 8.02 -13.49
C VAL A 292 1.28 7.73 -13.31
N LEU A 293 0.92 6.49 -12.99
CA LEU A 293 -0.45 5.97 -13.10
C LEU A 293 -0.89 5.26 -11.81
N ASP A 294 -2.16 5.37 -11.45
CA ASP A 294 -2.71 4.71 -10.26
C ASP A 294 -3.95 3.87 -10.57
N GLY A 295 -4.00 2.69 -9.98
CA GLY A 295 -5.09 1.72 -10.12
C GLY A 295 -6.32 2.00 -9.27
N GLY A 296 -6.42 3.13 -8.55
CA GLY A 296 -7.59 3.55 -7.76
C GLY A 296 -7.48 3.29 -6.26
N ASP A 297 -8.51 3.68 -5.50
CA ASP A 297 -8.62 3.50 -4.04
C ASP A 297 -7.56 4.25 -3.21
N SER A 298 -7.23 5.46 -3.61
CA SER A 298 -6.26 6.32 -2.92
C SER A 298 -6.77 7.15 -1.71
N PRO A 299 -8.03 7.65 -1.63
CA PRO A 299 -8.38 8.74 -0.70
C PRO A 299 -8.95 8.33 0.67
N TYR A 300 -8.92 7.05 1.05
CA TYR A 300 -9.62 6.52 2.24
C TYR A 300 -8.75 5.55 3.06
N ASN A 301 -9.05 5.33 4.35
CA ASN A 301 -8.61 4.21 5.23
C ASN A 301 -7.52 4.51 6.29
N THR A 302 -6.84 5.66 6.25
CA THR A 302 -5.94 6.11 7.35
C THR A 302 -6.48 7.34 8.05
N ASP A 303 -6.04 7.61 9.28
CA ASP A 303 -6.45 8.82 10.02
C ASP A 303 -6.14 10.11 9.22
N LEU A 304 -4.99 10.17 8.55
CA LEU A 304 -4.60 11.31 7.69
C LEU A 304 -5.57 11.50 6.52
N ALA A 305 -5.97 10.42 5.85
CA ALA A 305 -6.91 10.48 4.73
C ALA A 305 -8.34 10.76 5.22
N ASN A 306 -8.79 10.07 6.26
CA ASN A 306 -10.15 10.15 6.80
C ASN A 306 -10.45 11.53 7.38
N MET A 307 -9.52 12.13 8.13
CA MET A 307 -9.75 13.45 8.74
C MET A 307 -9.74 14.59 7.72
N SER A 308 -9.00 14.43 6.63
CA SER A 308 -9.00 15.40 5.52
C SER A 308 -10.06 15.11 4.46
N GLN A 309 -10.84 14.04 4.61
CA GLN A 309 -11.80 13.53 3.63
C GLN A 309 -11.17 13.30 2.24
N GLY A 310 -9.95 12.77 2.23
CA GLY A 310 -9.17 12.45 1.02
C GLY A 310 -8.30 13.57 0.47
N GLN A 311 -8.37 14.80 1.01
CA GLN A 311 -7.56 15.92 0.50
C GLN A 311 -6.06 15.69 0.65
N SER A 312 -5.62 15.01 1.71
CA SER A 312 -4.21 14.67 1.91
C SER A 312 -3.69 13.74 0.82
N SER A 313 -4.48 12.73 0.42
CA SER A 313 -4.11 11.85 -0.70
C SER A 313 -3.99 12.62 -2.01
N VAL A 314 -4.96 13.47 -2.34
CA VAL A 314 -4.93 14.27 -3.59
C VAL A 314 -3.75 15.22 -3.62
N ASP A 315 -3.44 15.93 -2.53
CA ASP A 315 -2.30 16.84 -2.48
C ASP A 315 -0.95 16.13 -2.62
N VAL A 316 -0.81 14.98 -1.97
CA VAL A 316 0.39 14.14 -2.09
C VAL A 316 0.53 13.64 -3.53
N MET A 317 -0.56 13.16 -4.15
CA MET A 317 -0.55 12.69 -5.53
C MET A 317 -0.30 13.82 -6.54
N ASN A 318 -0.80 15.04 -6.30
CA ASN A 318 -0.48 16.21 -7.10
C ASN A 318 1.04 16.48 -7.09
N ALA A 319 1.66 16.48 -5.89
CA ALA A 319 3.09 16.69 -5.74
C ALA A 319 3.94 15.53 -6.29
N GLN A 320 3.40 14.32 -6.34
CA GLN A 320 4.03 13.15 -6.98
C GLN A 320 3.98 13.18 -8.51
N GLY A 321 3.20 14.09 -9.11
CA GLY A 321 3.11 14.23 -10.56
C GLY A 321 2.37 13.10 -11.27
N TYR A 322 1.29 12.56 -10.67
CA TYR A 322 0.44 11.60 -11.37
C TYR A 322 -0.13 12.17 -12.66
N ASP A 323 -0.33 11.30 -13.65
CA ASP A 323 -0.99 11.64 -14.90
C ASP A 323 -2.46 11.24 -14.89
N ALA A 324 -2.74 10.06 -14.36
CA ALA A 324 -4.11 9.54 -14.26
C ALA A 324 -4.25 8.52 -13.12
N THR A 325 -5.46 8.46 -12.57
CA THR A 325 -5.97 7.39 -11.72
C THR A 325 -7.31 6.90 -12.27
N VAL A 326 -7.76 5.73 -11.85
CA VAL A 326 -9.14 5.25 -12.05
C VAL A 326 -9.90 5.31 -10.74
N LEU A 327 -11.19 5.63 -10.78
CA LEU A 327 -12.04 5.52 -9.59
C LEU A 327 -12.15 4.05 -9.17
N GLY A 328 -11.75 3.75 -7.94
CA GLY A 328 -12.03 2.50 -7.27
C GLY A 328 -13.28 2.59 -6.39
N ASN A 329 -13.61 1.52 -5.69
CA ASN A 329 -14.81 1.49 -4.85
C ASN A 329 -14.71 2.41 -3.62
N HIS A 330 -13.52 2.56 -3.03
CA HIS A 330 -13.29 3.40 -1.86
C HIS A 330 -13.18 4.90 -2.21
N ASP A 331 -13.06 5.27 -3.49
CA ASP A 331 -13.26 6.66 -3.93
C ASP A 331 -14.68 7.17 -3.65
N PHE A 332 -15.67 6.25 -3.52
CA PHE A 332 -17.07 6.56 -3.23
C PHE A 332 -17.43 6.51 -1.73
N ASP A 333 -16.46 6.38 -0.82
CA ASP A 333 -16.71 6.27 0.63
C ASP A 333 -17.13 7.58 1.30
N TYR A 334 -16.88 8.71 0.64
CA TYR A 334 -17.48 9.98 0.98
C TYR A 334 -18.66 10.30 0.05
N ALA A 335 -19.46 11.31 0.40
CA ALA A 335 -20.53 11.77 -0.48
C ALA A 335 -19.97 12.13 -1.87
N PHE A 336 -20.73 11.86 -2.94
CA PHE A 336 -20.27 12.14 -4.32
C PHE A 336 -19.83 13.60 -4.53
N ASP A 337 -20.48 14.56 -3.88
CA ASP A 337 -20.06 15.97 -3.90
C ASP A 337 -18.62 16.18 -3.36
N ASN A 338 -18.19 15.38 -2.38
CA ASN A 338 -16.81 15.39 -1.92
C ASN A 338 -15.87 14.84 -3.00
N LEU A 339 -16.23 13.72 -3.64
CA LEU A 339 -15.43 13.16 -4.73
C LEU A 339 -15.30 14.14 -5.92
N LEU A 340 -16.37 14.86 -6.27
CA LEU A 340 -16.30 15.95 -7.25
C LEU A 340 -15.35 17.07 -6.80
N SER A 341 -15.37 17.45 -5.52
CA SER A 341 -14.43 18.43 -4.97
C SER A 341 -12.98 17.94 -4.96
N LEU A 342 -12.74 16.64 -4.78
CA LEU A 342 -11.42 16.03 -4.88
C LEU A 342 -10.94 16.06 -6.35
N ALA A 343 -11.82 15.76 -7.30
CA ALA A 343 -11.51 15.85 -8.72
C ALA A 343 -11.20 17.28 -9.19
N GLU A 344 -11.89 18.29 -8.66
CA GLU A 344 -11.55 19.70 -8.91
C GLU A 344 -10.19 20.12 -8.32
N ARG A 345 -9.73 19.40 -7.29
CA ARG A 345 -8.45 19.64 -6.61
C ARG A 345 -7.29 18.87 -7.28
N ALA A 346 -7.57 17.75 -7.93
CA ALA A 346 -6.58 16.94 -8.61
C ALA A 346 -5.95 17.69 -9.79
N GLU A 347 -4.62 17.59 -9.90
CA GLU A 347 -3.84 18.07 -11.06
C GLU A 347 -3.61 16.96 -12.10
N TYR A 348 -4.17 15.78 -11.83
CA TYR A 348 -4.16 14.57 -12.65
C TYR A 348 -5.59 14.18 -13.07
N ALA A 349 -5.72 13.33 -14.10
CA ALA A 349 -7.02 12.87 -14.54
C ALA A 349 -7.57 11.77 -13.59
N MET A 350 -8.79 11.94 -13.08
CA MET A 350 -9.53 10.87 -12.42
C MET A 350 -10.48 10.25 -13.44
N LEU A 351 -10.30 8.98 -13.78
CA LEU A 351 -11.00 8.34 -14.90
C LEU A 351 -12.06 7.35 -14.42
N SER A 352 -13.19 7.27 -15.11
CA SER A 352 -14.16 6.18 -14.93
C SER A 352 -15.09 6.10 -16.14
N ALA A 353 -14.90 5.07 -16.97
CA ALA A 353 -15.69 4.89 -18.18
C ALA A 353 -17.14 4.54 -17.90
N ASN A 354 -17.49 3.98 -16.75
CA ASN A 354 -18.83 3.42 -16.52
C ASN A 354 -19.59 4.06 -15.35
N THR A 355 -19.14 5.20 -14.83
CA THR A 355 -19.85 5.97 -13.80
C THR A 355 -20.67 7.09 -14.45
N TYR A 356 -21.99 7.06 -14.27
CA TYR A 356 -22.93 8.00 -14.89
C TYR A 356 -23.82 8.68 -13.86
N TRP A 357 -24.31 9.87 -14.17
CA TRP A 357 -25.48 10.42 -13.51
C TRP A 357 -26.73 9.59 -13.85
N LYS A 358 -27.71 9.53 -12.95
CA LYS A 358 -28.98 8.80 -13.17
C LYS A 358 -29.83 9.32 -14.34
N ASP A 359 -29.53 10.49 -14.89
CA ASP A 359 -30.16 10.98 -16.10
C ASP A 359 -29.49 10.47 -17.39
N GLY A 360 -28.45 9.64 -17.26
CA GLY A 360 -27.69 9.01 -18.33
C GLY A 360 -26.54 9.86 -18.87
N THR A 361 -26.22 10.99 -18.25
CA THR A 361 -25.07 11.83 -18.62
C THR A 361 -23.79 11.45 -17.87
N TYR A 362 -22.62 11.74 -18.44
CA TYR A 362 -21.34 11.55 -17.75
C TYR A 362 -21.04 12.71 -16.79
N PRO A 363 -20.47 12.44 -15.61
CA PRO A 363 -19.80 13.47 -14.82
C PRO A 363 -18.57 14.00 -15.58
N GLU A 364 -18.53 15.30 -15.88
CA GLU A 364 -17.45 15.90 -16.68
C GLU A 364 -16.07 15.80 -16.01
N GLN A 365 -16.03 15.62 -14.68
CA GLN A 365 -14.81 15.41 -13.89
C GLN A 365 -14.18 14.03 -14.11
N PHE A 366 -14.96 13.04 -14.58
CA PHE A 366 -14.53 11.65 -14.72
C PHE A 366 -14.64 11.19 -16.16
N GLU A 367 -13.77 11.74 -17.01
CA GLU A 367 -13.71 11.33 -18.42
C GLU A 367 -13.40 9.83 -18.54
N PRO A 368 -13.94 9.14 -19.56
CA PRO A 368 -13.71 7.70 -19.73
C PRO A 368 -12.24 7.36 -20.05
N TYR A 369 -11.55 8.28 -20.74
CA TYR A 369 -10.14 8.14 -21.07
C TYR A 369 -9.53 9.51 -21.43
N ILE A 370 -8.20 9.60 -21.38
CA ILE A 370 -7.41 10.71 -21.93
C ILE A 370 -6.41 10.20 -22.96
N VAL A 371 -5.91 11.07 -23.84
CA VAL A 371 -4.84 10.75 -24.80
C VAL A 371 -3.65 11.67 -24.58
N LYS A 372 -2.48 11.09 -24.33
CA LYS A 372 -1.21 11.82 -24.16
C LYS A 372 -0.26 11.54 -25.31
N GLU A 373 0.53 12.53 -25.73
CA GLU A 373 1.63 12.35 -26.67
C GLU A 373 2.93 12.10 -25.89
N VAL A 374 3.49 10.89 -26.01
CA VAL A 374 4.65 10.42 -25.24
C VAL A 374 5.61 9.71 -26.18
N GLY A 375 6.88 10.12 -26.23
CA GLY A 375 7.85 9.52 -27.16
C GLY A 375 7.49 9.65 -28.65
N GLY A 376 6.62 10.59 -29.02
CA GLY A 376 6.08 10.73 -30.38
C GLY A 376 4.96 9.75 -30.73
N LEU A 377 4.47 8.99 -29.74
CA LEU A 377 3.33 8.09 -29.82
C LEU A 377 2.13 8.70 -29.09
N LYS A 378 0.93 8.37 -29.53
CA LYS A 378 -0.30 8.68 -28.78
C LYS A 378 -0.65 7.50 -27.89
N VAL A 379 -0.69 7.75 -26.59
CA VAL A 379 -1.08 6.75 -25.59
C VAL A 379 -2.43 7.14 -25.02
N ALA A 380 -3.43 6.29 -25.22
CA ALA A 380 -4.71 6.42 -24.53
C ALA A 380 -4.63 5.75 -23.16
N ILE A 381 -5.14 6.43 -22.14
CA ILE A 381 -5.25 5.91 -20.78
C ILE A 381 -6.75 5.85 -20.47
N VAL A 382 -7.29 4.65 -20.37
CA VAL A 382 -8.72 4.36 -20.18
C VAL A 382 -8.96 3.97 -18.72
N GLY A 383 -9.99 4.50 -18.06
CA GLY A 383 -10.34 4.10 -16.70
C GLY A 383 -11.60 3.23 -16.68
N LEU A 384 -11.59 2.11 -15.95
CA LEU A 384 -12.75 1.24 -15.79
C LEU A 384 -12.96 0.84 -14.32
N THR A 385 -14.16 1.12 -13.81
CA THR A 385 -14.53 0.94 -12.40
C THR A 385 -15.47 -0.26 -12.23
N ASP A 386 -15.35 -1.02 -11.15
CA ASP A 386 -16.26 -2.14 -10.87
C ASP A 386 -17.72 -1.68 -10.78
N ASP A 387 -18.61 -2.23 -11.60
CA ASP A 387 -20.04 -1.90 -11.58
C ASP A 387 -20.80 -2.39 -10.32
N GLY A 388 -20.12 -3.22 -9.52
CA GLY A 388 -20.45 -3.62 -8.16
C GLY A 388 -20.11 -2.60 -7.07
N SER A 389 -19.34 -1.55 -7.37
CA SER A 389 -18.90 -0.53 -6.38
C SER A 389 -20.05 0.17 -5.65
N LYS A 390 -21.24 0.25 -6.25
CA LYS A 390 -22.45 0.74 -5.57
C LYS A 390 -22.84 -0.04 -4.31
N ALA A 391 -22.37 -1.28 -4.17
CA ALA A 391 -22.72 -2.19 -3.07
C ALA A 391 -21.66 -2.25 -1.95
N THR A 392 -20.52 -1.59 -2.15
CA THR A 392 -19.36 -1.60 -1.23
C THR A 392 -19.21 -0.27 -0.48
N THR A 393 -20.08 0.70 -0.75
CA THR A 393 -20.13 1.99 -0.06
C THR A 393 -21.55 2.33 0.40
N HIS A 394 -21.70 3.38 1.22
CA HIS A 394 -23.00 3.76 1.76
C HIS A 394 -23.94 4.29 0.66
N TYR A 395 -25.18 3.78 0.61
CA TYR A 395 -26.18 4.16 -0.43
C TYR A 395 -26.29 5.66 -0.68
N SER A 396 -26.23 6.51 0.35
CA SER A 396 -26.36 7.96 0.18
C SER A 396 -25.20 8.58 -0.60
N ASN A 397 -24.03 7.94 -0.63
CA ASN A 397 -22.86 8.44 -1.35
C ASN A 397 -23.02 8.29 -2.85
N THR A 398 -23.72 7.26 -3.31
CA THR A 398 -23.91 6.95 -4.73
C THR A 398 -25.35 7.16 -5.21
N GLN A 399 -26.21 7.77 -4.39
CA GLN A 399 -27.65 7.89 -4.66
C GLN A 399 -27.99 8.70 -5.92
N ASP A 400 -27.08 9.54 -6.41
CA ASP A 400 -27.29 10.40 -7.58
C ASP A 400 -26.65 9.85 -8.87
N ILE A 401 -25.87 8.78 -8.74
CA ILE A 401 -25.16 8.12 -9.84
C ILE A 401 -25.65 6.69 -10.08
N GLU A 402 -25.23 6.11 -11.20
CA GLU A 402 -25.39 4.72 -11.56
C GLU A 402 -24.12 4.20 -12.24
N PHE A 403 -23.87 2.89 -12.07
CA PHE A 403 -22.76 2.19 -12.70
C PHE A 403 -23.30 1.33 -13.83
N HIS A 404 -22.78 1.55 -15.04
CA HIS A 404 -23.11 0.73 -16.21
C HIS A 404 -22.19 -0.49 -16.28
N ASP A 405 -22.59 -1.52 -17.04
CA ASP A 405 -21.82 -2.77 -17.17
C ASP A 405 -20.41 -2.47 -17.70
N HIS A 406 -19.40 -2.82 -16.90
CA HIS A 406 -18.02 -2.48 -17.22
C HIS A 406 -17.46 -3.26 -18.41
N TRP A 407 -18.02 -4.42 -18.76
CA TRP A 407 -17.56 -5.16 -19.95
C TRP A 407 -18.07 -4.52 -21.24
N GLU A 408 -19.37 -4.20 -21.29
CA GLU A 408 -19.99 -3.57 -22.45
C GLU A 408 -19.41 -2.16 -22.69
N VAL A 409 -19.32 -1.35 -21.63
CA VAL A 409 -18.79 0.01 -21.73
C VAL A 409 -17.28 -0.01 -21.97
N GLY A 410 -16.55 -0.91 -21.30
CA GLY A 410 -15.10 -1.06 -21.48
C GLY A 410 -14.72 -1.33 -22.93
N GLN A 411 -15.37 -2.29 -23.61
CA GLN A 411 -15.10 -2.55 -25.03
C GLN A 411 -15.43 -1.34 -25.91
N GLN A 412 -16.56 -0.66 -25.66
CA GLN A 412 -16.96 0.50 -26.46
C GLN A 412 -15.95 1.66 -26.34
N VAL A 413 -15.38 1.88 -25.16
CA VAL A 413 -14.41 2.95 -24.92
C VAL A 413 -13.03 2.57 -25.46
N VAL A 414 -12.60 1.31 -25.31
CA VAL A 414 -11.34 0.83 -25.90
C VAL A 414 -11.38 0.89 -27.44
N ASP A 415 -12.51 0.59 -28.07
CA ASP A 415 -12.69 0.77 -29.52
C ASP A 415 -12.52 2.24 -29.96
N GLN A 416 -12.99 3.18 -29.13
CA GLN A 416 -12.83 4.62 -29.39
C GLN A 416 -11.38 5.07 -29.22
N ALA A 417 -10.74 4.66 -28.13
CA ALA A 417 -9.34 4.94 -27.84
C ALA A 417 -8.41 4.42 -28.95
N ASN A 418 -8.59 3.18 -29.39
CA ASN A 418 -7.81 2.57 -30.48
C ASN A 418 -7.96 3.29 -31.82
N ALA A 419 -9.05 4.02 -32.05
CA ALA A 419 -9.24 4.75 -33.30
C ALA A 419 -8.34 6.00 -33.41
N GLU A 420 -7.76 6.46 -32.30
CA GLU A 420 -6.96 7.69 -32.26
C GLU A 420 -5.62 7.60 -31.53
N ALA A 421 -5.32 6.48 -30.86
CA ALA A 421 -4.07 6.20 -30.18
C ALA A 421 -3.25 5.08 -30.86
N ASP A 422 -1.93 5.09 -30.64
CA ASP A 422 -1.00 4.04 -31.05
C ASP A 422 -0.92 2.93 -29.99
N LEU A 423 -1.12 3.29 -28.71
CA LEU A 423 -1.16 2.35 -27.58
C LEU A 423 -2.35 2.65 -26.66
N VAL A 424 -2.93 1.61 -26.07
CA VAL A 424 -4.00 1.70 -25.07
C VAL A 424 -3.56 1.06 -23.75
N ILE A 425 -3.53 1.89 -22.70
CA ILE A 425 -3.33 1.48 -21.31
C ILE A 425 -4.69 1.53 -20.61
N MET A 426 -5.13 0.41 -20.03
CA MET A 426 -6.32 0.32 -19.20
C MET A 426 -5.94 0.42 -17.72
N LEU A 427 -6.55 1.33 -16.99
CA LEU A 427 -6.58 1.36 -15.52
C LEU A 427 -7.89 0.69 -15.09
N ALA A 428 -7.80 -0.50 -14.51
CA ALA A 428 -8.97 -1.33 -14.17
C ALA A 428 -9.06 -1.57 -12.67
N HIS A 429 -10.10 -1.03 -12.04
CA HIS A 429 -10.39 -1.29 -10.63
C HIS A 429 -11.58 -2.23 -10.51
N LEU A 430 -11.38 -3.51 -10.86
CA LEU A 430 -12.42 -4.55 -10.94
C LEU A 430 -12.27 -5.66 -9.88
N HIS A 431 -11.57 -5.37 -8.78
CA HIS A 431 -11.27 -6.34 -7.74
C HIS A 431 -10.63 -7.63 -8.31
N GLY A 432 -11.22 -8.80 -8.02
CA GLY A 432 -10.72 -10.10 -8.47
C GLY A 432 -10.87 -10.36 -9.98
N ALA A 433 -11.50 -9.47 -10.75
CA ALA A 433 -11.78 -9.66 -12.18
C ALA A 433 -10.76 -8.99 -13.13
N ASN A 434 -9.73 -8.30 -12.61
CA ASN A 434 -8.69 -7.64 -13.43
C ASN A 434 -8.08 -8.60 -14.47
N ASN A 435 -7.64 -9.79 -14.05
CA ASN A 435 -7.08 -10.79 -14.98
C ASN A 435 -8.06 -11.32 -16.05
N GLU A 436 -9.36 -11.03 -15.95
CA GLU A 436 -10.35 -11.36 -16.99
C GLU A 436 -10.47 -10.27 -18.06
N VAL A 437 -10.01 -9.04 -17.79
CA VAL A 437 -10.10 -7.88 -18.70
C VAL A 437 -9.54 -8.21 -20.09
N PRO A 438 -8.32 -8.75 -20.25
CA PRO A 438 -7.77 -9.02 -21.59
C PRO A 438 -8.49 -10.12 -22.35
N THR A 439 -9.28 -10.96 -21.65
CA THR A 439 -10.06 -12.05 -22.28
C THR A 439 -11.47 -11.61 -22.69
N ARG A 440 -11.87 -10.39 -22.30
CA ARG A 440 -13.23 -9.86 -22.51
C ARG A 440 -13.25 -8.53 -23.25
N ILE A 441 -12.15 -7.78 -23.19
CA ILE A 441 -11.99 -6.49 -23.84
C ILE A 441 -10.78 -6.57 -24.77
N ASP A 442 -11.04 -6.57 -26.08
CA ASP A 442 -10.02 -6.60 -27.11
C ASP A 442 -9.39 -5.21 -27.30
N GLY A 443 -8.09 -5.16 -27.65
CA GLY A 443 -7.39 -3.94 -28.05
C GLY A 443 -6.68 -3.19 -26.92
N ILE A 444 -6.30 -3.89 -25.84
CA ILE A 444 -5.53 -3.34 -24.72
C ILE A 444 -4.08 -3.81 -24.82
N ASP A 445 -3.12 -2.89 -24.81
CA ASP A 445 -1.69 -3.23 -24.80
C ASP A 445 -1.20 -3.54 -23.38
N MET A 446 -1.65 -2.74 -22.40
CA MET A 446 -1.31 -2.87 -20.99
C MET A 446 -2.52 -2.61 -20.10
N GLU A 447 -2.63 -3.38 -19.02
CA GLU A 447 -3.60 -3.19 -17.95
C GLU A 447 -2.84 -2.95 -16.63
N ILE A 448 -3.32 -1.98 -15.85
CA ILE A 448 -2.91 -1.75 -14.46
C ILE A 448 -4.15 -1.98 -13.59
N GLY A 449 -4.10 -3.04 -12.78
CA GLY A 449 -5.21 -3.45 -11.92
C GLY A 449 -5.20 -2.78 -10.54
N GLY A 450 -6.38 -2.66 -9.92
CA GLY A 450 -6.59 -2.30 -8.51
C GLY A 450 -7.74 -3.10 -7.86
N GLY A 451 -7.88 -3.00 -6.54
CA GLY A 451 -8.99 -3.57 -5.75
C GLY A 451 -8.77 -5.01 -5.26
N ASN A 452 -7.59 -5.59 -5.51
CA ASN A 452 -7.28 -6.98 -5.15
C ASN A 452 -6.11 -7.15 -4.18
N ASP A 453 -5.42 -6.05 -3.82
CA ASP A 453 -4.22 -6.01 -2.97
C ASP A 453 -3.16 -7.05 -3.33
N THR A 454 -3.10 -7.43 -4.61
CA THR A 454 -2.17 -8.46 -5.07
C THR A 454 -0.91 -7.84 -5.64
N PHE A 455 0.24 -8.24 -5.12
CA PHE A 455 1.52 -7.97 -5.73
C PHE A 455 1.98 -9.18 -6.53
N GLY A 456 2.59 -8.92 -7.67
CA GLY A 456 3.17 -9.96 -8.48
C GLY A 456 3.84 -9.40 -9.72
N ARG A 457 4.51 -10.31 -10.44
CA ARG A 457 5.04 -9.99 -11.76
C ARG A 457 3.90 -9.84 -12.76
N PRO A 458 4.13 -9.09 -13.86
CA PRO A 458 3.14 -8.97 -14.90
C PRO A 458 2.76 -10.33 -15.47
N LEU A 459 1.47 -10.48 -15.76
CA LEU A 459 0.98 -11.58 -16.58
C LEU A 459 0.96 -11.13 -18.03
N ASN A 460 1.19 -12.07 -18.95
CA ASN A 460 0.90 -11.84 -20.36
C ASN A 460 -0.34 -12.66 -20.73
N ILE A 461 -1.48 -11.98 -20.88
CA ILE A 461 -2.77 -12.61 -21.16
C ILE A 461 -3.23 -12.11 -22.52
N GLU A 462 -3.32 -13.03 -23.49
CA GLU A 462 -3.76 -12.73 -24.87
C GLU A 462 -3.01 -11.58 -25.57
N GLY A 463 -1.77 -11.31 -25.16
CA GLY A 463 -0.93 -10.24 -25.71
C GLY A 463 -0.88 -8.98 -24.85
N THR A 464 -1.82 -8.81 -23.91
CA THR A 464 -1.87 -7.68 -22.96
C THR A 464 -0.91 -7.92 -21.78
N VAL A 465 -0.20 -6.87 -21.37
CA VAL A 465 0.63 -6.87 -20.17
C VAL A 465 -0.22 -6.47 -18.97
N VAL A 466 -0.53 -7.41 -18.07
CA VAL A 466 -1.36 -7.16 -16.88
C VAL A 466 -0.48 -6.97 -15.66
N VAL A 467 -0.55 -5.78 -15.05
CA VAL A 467 0.23 -5.40 -13.88
C VAL A 467 -0.68 -5.27 -12.67
N ASN A 468 -0.30 -5.91 -11.56
CA ASN A 468 -0.95 -5.72 -10.26
C ASN A 468 0.07 -5.02 -9.32
N PRO A 469 -0.12 -3.70 -9.04
CA PRO A 469 0.82 -2.92 -8.25
C PRO A 469 0.92 -3.29 -6.78
N GLY A 470 -0.05 -4.03 -6.22
CA GLY A 470 -0.12 -4.36 -4.81
C GLY A 470 -1.16 -3.51 -4.10
N GLY A 471 -0.85 -3.07 -2.89
CA GLY A 471 -1.71 -2.18 -2.12
C GLY A 471 -1.00 -1.54 -0.94
N VAL A 472 -1.71 -0.65 -0.26
CA VAL A 472 -1.32 0.12 0.93
C VAL A 472 0.03 0.82 0.80
N GLY A 473 0.38 1.24 -0.42
CA GLY A 473 1.61 1.96 -0.72
C GLY A 473 2.89 1.17 -0.45
N THR A 474 2.85 -0.17 -0.45
CA THR A 474 4.04 -1.01 -0.13
C THR A 474 5.16 -0.88 -1.15
N CYS A 475 4.80 -0.83 -2.44
CA CYS A 475 5.72 -0.88 -3.57
C CYS A 475 5.25 -0.02 -4.73
N VAL A 476 6.17 0.24 -5.65
CA VAL A 476 5.94 0.89 -6.93
C VAL A 476 6.38 -0.06 -8.02
N ASN A 477 5.59 -0.16 -9.09
CA ASN A 477 5.92 -0.97 -10.25
C ASN A 477 6.44 -0.09 -11.39
N GLN A 478 7.67 -0.35 -11.84
CA GLN A 478 8.19 0.19 -13.10
C GLN A 478 7.89 -0.82 -14.21
N THR A 479 7.18 -0.40 -15.25
CA THR A 479 7.04 -1.17 -16.51
C THR A 479 7.46 -0.31 -17.68
N ASN A 480 8.50 -0.72 -18.40
CA ASN A 480 8.95 -0.03 -19.60
C ASN A 480 8.42 -0.77 -20.82
N LEU A 481 7.52 -0.15 -21.57
CA LEU A 481 6.96 -0.65 -22.81
C LEU A 481 7.93 -0.36 -23.96
N ASN A 482 8.47 -1.41 -24.57
CA ASN A 482 9.39 -1.32 -25.69
C ASN A 482 8.58 -1.30 -27.00
N VAL A 483 8.49 -0.13 -27.61
CA VAL A 483 7.69 0.11 -28.82
C VAL A 483 8.61 0.20 -30.03
N LYS A 484 8.23 -0.46 -31.12
CA LYS A 484 8.93 -0.39 -32.41
C LYS A 484 7.91 -0.21 -33.52
N ASP A 485 8.16 0.75 -34.41
CA ASP A 485 7.28 1.05 -35.55
C ASP A 485 5.81 1.35 -35.16
N GLY A 486 5.58 1.85 -33.93
CA GLY A 486 4.25 2.14 -33.38
C GLY A 486 3.56 0.96 -32.70
N GLU A 487 4.18 -0.23 -32.65
CA GLU A 487 3.60 -1.43 -32.03
C GLU A 487 4.40 -1.87 -30.81
N LEU A 488 3.70 -2.37 -29.78
CA LEU A 488 4.33 -2.92 -28.57
C LEU A 488 5.07 -4.23 -28.90
N LEU A 489 6.39 -4.22 -28.74
CA LEU A 489 7.23 -5.40 -28.97
C LEU A 489 7.37 -6.25 -27.70
N GLY A 490 7.47 -5.60 -26.55
CA GLY A 490 7.72 -6.25 -25.27
C GLY A 490 7.83 -5.26 -24.13
N TYR A 491 8.29 -5.72 -22.97
CA TYR A 491 8.41 -4.87 -21.78
C TYR A 491 9.57 -5.28 -20.88
N THR A 492 10.10 -4.37 -20.07
CA THR A 492 10.82 -4.71 -18.83
C THR A 492 9.98 -4.36 -17.62
N PHE A 493 10.21 -5.05 -16.51
CA PHE A 493 9.44 -4.86 -15.28
C PHE A 493 10.31 -4.95 -14.04
N ASN A 494 10.10 -4.04 -13.09
CA ASN A 494 10.59 -4.13 -11.72
C ASN A 494 9.46 -3.83 -10.73
N GLN A 495 9.33 -4.65 -9.69
CA GLN A 495 8.54 -4.32 -8.51
C GLN A 495 9.47 -3.81 -7.41
N ILE A 496 9.35 -2.53 -7.07
CA ILE A 496 10.26 -1.83 -6.17
C ILE A 496 9.58 -1.65 -4.82
N ILE A 497 10.01 -2.43 -3.82
CA ILE A 497 9.55 -2.25 -2.44
C ILE A 497 10.06 -0.89 -1.91
N LEU A 498 9.19 -0.10 -1.29
CA LEU A 498 9.53 1.19 -0.70
C LEU A 498 10.22 1.01 0.66
N SER A 499 11.44 0.49 0.63
CA SER A 499 12.25 0.21 1.82
C SER A 499 12.77 1.47 2.50
N SER A 500 13.45 1.32 3.65
CA SER A 500 14.12 2.44 4.32
C SER A 500 15.31 3.03 3.55
N ASP A 501 15.84 2.32 2.55
CA ASP A 501 16.99 2.77 1.76
C ASP A 501 16.60 3.60 0.53
N VAL A 502 15.31 3.59 0.16
CA VAL A 502 14.77 4.48 -0.87
C VAL A 502 14.76 5.91 -0.32
N PRO A 503 15.38 6.89 -1.01
CA PRO A 503 15.33 8.28 -0.58
C PRO A 503 13.91 8.85 -0.61
N GLU A 504 13.65 9.83 0.25
CA GLU A 504 12.37 10.55 0.28
C GLU A 504 12.46 11.86 -0.51
N ASP A 505 11.40 12.21 -1.22
CA ASP A 505 11.20 13.52 -1.81
C ASP A 505 10.86 14.56 -0.72
N PRO A 506 11.61 15.67 -0.60
CA PRO A 506 11.42 16.65 0.45
C PRO A 506 10.13 17.48 0.31
N GLU A 507 9.56 17.65 -0.88
CA GLU A 507 8.32 18.39 -1.09
C GLU A 507 7.13 17.56 -0.61
N VAL A 508 7.06 16.30 -1.01
CA VAL A 508 6.02 15.36 -0.56
C VAL A 508 6.13 15.12 0.94
N SER A 509 7.33 14.95 1.50
CA SER A 509 7.51 14.83 2.96
C SER A 509 7.01 16.06 3.71
N ALA A 510 7.13 17.26 3.13
CA ALA A 510 6.62 18.48 3.76
C ALA A 510 5.08 18.53 3.77
N ILE A 511 4.42 18.14 2.67
CA ILE A 511 2.95 18.07 2.58
C ILE A 511 2.40 17.08 3.62
N ILE A 512 3.00 15.89 3.71
CA ILE A 512 2.61 14.87 4.69
C ILE A 512 2.79 15.40 6.12
N ALA A 513 3.90 16.08 6.39
CA ALA A 513 4.18 16.64 7.71
C ALA A 513 3.18 17.73 8.12
N ASP A 514 2.70 18.55 7.18
CA ASP A 514 1.67 19.56 7.45
C ASP A 514 0.32 18.90 7.82
N TYR A 515 -0.10 17.88 7.09
CA TYR A 515 -1.31 17.11 7.44
C TYR A 515 -1.17 16.35 8.76
N GLN A 516 0.02 15.82 9.06
CA GLN A 516 0.29 15.19 10.35
C GLN A 516 0.22 16.19 11.49
N ALA A 517 0.72 17.42 11.30
CA ALA A 517 0.63 18.46 12.31
C ALA A 517 -0.83 18.87 12.58
N ASP A 518 -1.67 18.94 11.54
CA ASP A 518 -3.10 19.20 11.68
C ASP A 518 -3.85 18.05 12.36
N LEU A 519 -3.47 16.80 12.08
CA LEU A 519 -3.96 15.60 12.76
C LEU A 519 -3.59 15.64 14.26
N ASP A 520 -2.31 15.86 14.57
CA ASP A 520 -1.81 15.93 15.95
C ASP A 520 -2.52 17.04 16.75
N ALA A 521 -2.68 18.23 16.15
CA ALA A 521 -3.38 19.34 16.78
C ALA A 521 -4.86 19.02 17.09
N GLN A 522 -5.51 18.20 16.28
CA GLN A 522 -6.87 17.73 16.53
C GLN A 522 -6.92 16.64 17.59
N MET A 523 -5.94 15.73 17.63
CA MET A 523 -5.81 14.72 18.68
C MET A 523 -5.61 15.34 20.07
N ASP A 524 -4.97 16.51 20.15
CA ASP A 524 -4.75 17.27 21.39
C ASP A 524 -5.99 18.04 21.89
N VAL A 525 -7.10 18.06 21.13
CA VAL A 525 -8.31 18.79 21.54
C VAL A 525 -8.89 18.16 22.81
N VAL A 526 -8.91 18.93 23.89
CA VAL A 526 -9.54 18.55 25.15
C VAL A 526 -11.05 18.55 24.99
N ILE A 527 -11.65 17.37 25.13
CA ILE A 527 -13.10 17.15 25.05
C ILE A 527 -13.75 17.06 26.42
N GLY A 528 -13.00 16.83 27.49
CA GLY A 528 -13.56 16.78 28.85
C GLY A 528 -12.49 16.58 29.92
N GLN A 529 -12.93 16.10 31.08
CA GLN A 529 -12.06 15.78 32.22
C GLN A 529 -12.36 14.37 32.73
N CYS A 530 -11.34 13.63 33.15
CA CYS A 530 -11.48 12.41 33.91
C CYS A 530 -11.17 12.70 35.38
N ALA A 531 -12.12 12.39 36.27
CA ALA A 531 -12.03 12.74 37.69
C ALA A 531 -10.92 12.01 38.45
N SER A 532 -10.47 10.85 37.94
CA SER A 532 -9.44 10.00 38.54
C SER A 532 -8.84 9.06 37.50
N ASP A 533 -7.69 8.45 37.80
CA ASP A 533 -7.16 7.37 36.99
C ASP A 533 -8.17 6.22 36.94
N ILE A 534 -8.55 5.80 35.74
CA ILE A 534 -9.54 4.73 35.57
C ILE A 534 -8.80 3.39 35.50
N PRO A 535 -9.10 2.45 36.42
CA PRO A 535 -8.50 1.11 36.36
C PRO A 535 -8.78 0.44 35.01
N TRP A 536 -7.71 0.08 34.32
CA TRP A 536 -7.76 -0.52 32.99
C TRP A 536 -6.70 -1.61 32.82
N SER A 537 -7.09 -2.70 32.15
CA SER A 537 -6.18 -3.60 31.45
C SER A 537 -6.97 -4.39 30.41
N SER A 538 -6.29 -4.91 29.38
CA SER A 538 -6.94 -5.78 28.40
C SER A 538 -7.53 -7.05 29.04
N ALA A 539 -7.00 -7.51 30.17
CA ALA A 539 -7.57 -8.66 30.89
C ALA A 539 -8.88 -8.29 31.60
N LEU A 540 -8.93 -7.10 32.23
CA LEU A 540 -10.06 -6.64 33.02
C LEU A 540 -11.35 -6.56 32.19
N VAL A 541 -11.32 -5.89 31.03
CA VAL A 541 -12.51 -5.80 30.15
C VAL A 541 -12.93 -7.10 29.51
N ARG A 542 -12.05 -8.09 29.46
CA ARG A 542 -12.30 -9.39 28.82
C ARG A 542 -12.74 -10.47 29.82
N ALA A 543 -12.83 -10.14 31.11
CA ALA A 543 -13.08 -11.12 32.16
C ALA A 543 -14.12 -10.69 33.20
N GLN A 544 -14.37 -9.39 33.37
CA GLN A 544 -15.24 -8.86 34.41
C GLN A 544 -15.80 -7.47 34.03
N GLU A 545 -16.65 -6.92 34.88
CA GLU A 545 -17.11 -5.53 34.75
C GLU A 545 -15.93 -4.55 34.80
N SER A 546 -15.96 -3.60 33.87
CA SER A 546 -14.97 -2.52 33.79
C SER A 546 -15.62 -1.15 33.84
N PRO A 547 -15.03 -0.18 34.56
CA PRO A 547 -15.42 1.22 34.44
C PRO A 547 -15.44 1.72 32.99
N LEU A 548 -14.44 1.40 32.18
CA LEU A 548 -14.39 1.84 30.78
C LEU A 548 -15.39 1.10 29.90
N GLY A 549 -15.68 -0.16 30.23
CA GLY A 549 -16.79 -0.90 29.65
C GLY A 549 -18.13 -0.22 29.88
N ASN A 550 -18.36 0.24 31.12
CA ASN A 550 -19.57 0.96 31.49
C ASN A 550 -19.67 2.30 30.78
N LEU A 551 -18.60 3.11 30.75
CA LEU A 551 -18.55 4.37 30.02
C LEU A 551 -18.90 4.20 28.54
N ALA A 552 -18.29 3.20 27.90
CA ALA A 552 -18.49 2.94 26.48
C ALA A 552 -19.94 2.53 26.19
N ALA A 553 -20.46 1.55 26.93
CA ALA A 553 -21.84 1.11 26.77
C ALA A 553 -22.86 2.21 27.11
N ASP A 554 -22.57 3.08 28.09
CA ASP A 554 -23.43 4.23 28.42
C ASP A 554 -23.51 5.22 27.26
N ALA A 555 -22.37 5.57 26.64
CA ALA A 555 -22.34 6.46 25.49
C ALA A 555 -23.14 5.90 24.29
N LEU A 556 -23.03 4.60 23.99
CA LEU A 556 -23.87 3.96 22.95
C LEU A 556 -25.35 4.05 23.27
N ARG A 557 -25.70 3.70 24.51
CA ARG A 557 -27.09 3.64 24.95
C ARG A 557 -27.74 5.02 24.91
N ASP A 558 -27.01 6.04 25.37
CA ASP A 558 -27.45 7.44 25.39
C ASP A 558 -27.64 7.99 23.97
N TYR A 559 -26.64 7.78 23.10
CA TYR A 559 -26.68 8.25 21.70
C TYR A 559 -27.87 7.70 20.91
N CYS A 560 -28.18 6.41 21.10
CA CYS A 560 -29.29 5.77 20.41
C CYS A 560 -30.65 5.87 21.11
N ASP A 561 -30.72 6.47 22.31
CA ASP A 561 -31.89 6.37 23.21
C ASP A 561 -32.39 4.91 23.35
N ALA A 562 -31.46 3.98 23.55
CA ALA A 562 -31.72 2.55 23.56
C ALA A 562 -32.07 2.01 24.97
N ASP A 563 -32.81 0.91 25.01
CA ASP A 563 -33.08 0.20 26.26
C ASP A 563 -31.79 -0.41 26.82
N ILE A 564 -31.00 -1.03 25.94
CA ILE A 564 -29.81 -1.83 26.26
C ILE A 564 -28.64 -1.38 25.38
N ALA A 565 -27.41 -1.46 25.89
CA ALA A 565 -26.22 -1.45 25.03
C ALA A 565 -25.26 -2.57 25.40
N ILE A 566 -24.59 -3.12 24.40
CA ILE A 566 -23.53 -4.11 24.57
C ILE A 566 -22.28 -3.66 23.82
N GLN A 567 -21.16 -3.63 24.53
CA GLN A 567 -19.83 -3.39 24.00
C GLN A 567 -18.94 -4.61 24.27
N ASN A 568 -18.36 -5.22 23.24
CA ASN A 568 -17.37 -6.28 23.41
C ASN A 568 -16.06 -5.71 24.01
N GLY A 569 -15.52 -6.36 25.04
CA GLY A 569 -14.32 -5.91 25.75
C GLY A 569 -13.07 -5.82 24.87
N GLY A 570 -13.02 -6.56 23.76
CA GLY A 570 -11.96 -6.52 22.76
C GLY A 570 -11.88 -5.20 22.01
N GLY A 571 -13.00 -4.48 21.88
CA GLY A 571 -13.08 -3.18 21.25
C GLY A 571 -12.43 -2.05 22.06
N ILE A 572 -12.22 -2.25 23.37
CA ILE A 572 -11.59 -1.27 24.26
C ILE A 572 -10.10 -1.61 24.37
N ARG A 573 -9.21 -0.64 24.12
CA ARG A 573 -7.76 -0.90 23.92
C ARG A 573 -6.86 -0.12 24.88
N ALA A 574 -7.27 1.07 25.32
CA ALA A 574 -6.52 1.90 26.26
C ALA A 574 -7.38 2.41 27.42
N GLY A 575 -6.70 2.95 28.43
CA GLY A 575 -7.31 3.52 29.63
C GLY A 575 -7.38 5.05 29.59
N LEU A 576 -8.17 5.64 30.50
CA LEU A 576 -8.20 7.09 30.73
C LEU A 576 -7.48 7.43 32.04
N THR A 577 -6.68 8.50 32.02
CA THR A 577 -5.95 9.00 33.20
C THR A 577 -6.62 10.24 33.78
N ALA A 578 -6.34 10.56 35.04
CA ALA A 578 -6.92 11.74 35.68
C ALA A 578 -6.47 13.05 34.99
N GLY A 579 -7.41 13.96 34.77
CA GLY A 579 -7.14 15.27 34.16
C GLY A 579 -7.85 15.45 32.82
N ASP A 580 -7.24 16.19 31.91
CA ASP A 580 -7.77 16.44 30.58
C ASP A 580 -7.98 15.13 29.83
N VAL A 581 -9.14 14.98 29.19
CA VAL A 581 -9.42 13.90 28.24
C VAL A 581 -9.42 14.52 26.85
N THR A 582 -8.56 14.03 25.97
CA THR A 582 -8.44 14.52 24.59
C THR A 582 -9.17 13.62 23.59
N VAL A 583 -9.29 14.08 22.34
CA VAL A 583 -9.72 13.23 21.22
C VAL A 583 -8.79 12.02 21.07
N GLY A 584 -7.48 12.25 21.17
CA GLY A 584 -6.46 11.19 21.11
C GLY A 584 -6.61 10.12 22.18
N ASP A 585 -7.03 10.48 23.40
CA ASP A 585 -7.32 9.51 24.46
C ASP A 585 -8.47 8.57 24.06
N ILE A 586 -9.48 9.07 23.36
CA ILE A 586 -10.64 8.29 22.90
C ILE A 586 -10.31 7.46 21.67
N PHE A 587 -9.49 7.96 20.74
CA PHE A 587 -8.94 7.16 19.65
C PHE A 587 -8.08 6.02 20.20
N GLY A 588 -7.24 6.27 21.22
CA GLY A 588 -6.50 5.22 21.90
C GLY A 588 -7.41 4.20 22.60
N MET A 589 -8.52 4.66 23.21
CA MET A 589 -9.49 3.80 23.89
C MET A 589 -10.28 2.93 22.89
N LEU A 590 -10.74 3.50 21.78
CA LEU A 590 -11.55 2.87 20.73
C LEU A 590 -10.93 3.13 19.33
N PRO A 591 -9.86 2.41 18.96
CA PRO A 591 -9.08 2.69 17.75
C PRO A 591 -9.69 2.11 16.48
N PHE A 592 -10.81 1.41 16.56
CA PHE A 592 -11.46 0.80 15.40
C PHE A 592 -12.48 1.74 14.78
N ASP A 593 -12.61 1.68 13.45
CA ASP A 593 -13.59 2.40 12.62
C ASP A 593 -15.03 1.87 12.72
N ASN A 594 -15.37 1.37 13.90
CA ASN A 594 -16.70 0.86 14.19
C ASN A 594 -17.74 1.98 14.15
N LYS A 595 -18.85 1.77 13.44
CA LYS A 595 -20.02 2.66 13.42
C LYS A 595 -21.06 2.24 14.46
N VAL A 596 -21.85 3.19 14.94
CA VAL A 596 -22.94 2.90 15.88
C VAL A 596 -24.12 2.23 15.15
N THR A 597 -24.60 1.12 15.69
CA THR A 597 -25.73 0.37 15.14
C THR A 597 -26.80 0.18 16.20
N LEU A 598 -28.07 0.40 15.82
CA LEU A 598 -29.24 0.13 16.63
C LEU A 598 -30.03 -1.03 16.02
N VAL A 599 -30.30 -2.04 16.84
CA VAL A 599 -31.16 -3.17 16.50
C VAL A 599 -32.33 -3.27 17.46
N GLU A 600 -33.44 -3.85 17.01
CA GLU A 600 -34.49 -4.35 17.90
C GLU A 600 -34.25 -5.85 18.10
N VAL A 601 -34.27 -6.31 19.34
CA VAL A 601 -33.98 -7.69 19.73
C VAL A 601 -35.02 -8.23 20.70
N THR A 602 -35.28 -9.54 20.68
CA THR A 602 -36.04 -10.17 21.76
C THR A 602 -35.17 -10.35 23.01
N GLY A 603 -35.78 -10.48 24.18
CA GLY A 603 -35.04 -10.82 25.40
C GLY A 603 -34.26 -12.14 25.29
N GLN A 604 -34.76 -13.11 24.50
CA GLN A 604 -34.01 -14.32 24.18
C GLN A 604 -32.73 -14.02 23.40
N THR A 605 -32.77 -13.14 22.41
CA THR A 605 -31.57 -12.76 21.64
C THR A 605 -30.55 -12.02 22.51
N VAL A 606 -30.99 -11.19 23.46
CA VAL A 606 -30.10 -10.57 24.46
C VAL A 606 -29.43 -11.65 25.32
N TRP A 607 -30.20 -12.64 25.78
CA TRP A 607 -29.67 -13.78 26.55
C TRP A 607 -28.61 -14.55 25.76
N ASP A 608 -28.90 -14.87 24.50
CA ASP A 608 -27.99 -15.62 23.62
C ASP A 608 -26.70 -14.84 23.34
N ALA A 609 -26.79 -13.52 23.17
CA ALA A 609 -25.62 -12.66 23.01
C ALA A 609 -24.73 -12.67 24.26
N LEU A 610 -25.32 -12.63 25.45
CA LEU A 610 -24.57 -12.73 26.72
C LEU A 610 -23.93 -14.12 26.89
N GLU A 611 -24.65 -15.20 26.58
CA GLU A 611 -24.09 -16.57 26.58
C GLU A 611 -22.87 -16.70 25.65
N ASN A 612 -22.96 -16.19 24.41
CA ASN A 612 -21.83 -16.15 23.49
C ASN A 612 -20.65 -15.38 24.10
N GLY A 613 -20.91 -14.19 24.66
CA GLY A 613 -19.88 -13.32 25.19
C GLY A 613 -19.11 -13.95 26.37
N VAL A 614 -19.77 -14.78 27.19
CA VAL A 614 -19.13 -15.41 28.35
C VAL A 614 -18.64 -16.84 28.09
N ASP A 615 -18.85 -17.45 26.92
CA ASP A 615 -18.56 -18.88 26.71
C ASP A 615 -17.07 -19.26 26.82
N ALA A 616 -16.17 -18.33 26.51
CA ALA A 616 -14.73 -18.56 26.44
C ALA A 616 -14.07 -18.35 27.80
N TYR A 617 -14.76 -17.69 28.73
CA TYR A 617 -14.25 -17.47 30.09
C TYR A 617 -13.79 -18.81 30.72
N PRO A 618 -12.63 -18.88 31.38
CA PRO A 618 -11.74 -17.77 31.78
C PRO A 618 -10.73 -17.31 30.71
N GLU A 619 -10.76 -17.82 29.49
CA GLU A 619 -9.90 -17.31 28.41
C GLU A 619 -10.23 -15.84 28.10
N LEU A 620 -9.19 -15.00 27.97
CA LEU A 620 -9.30 -13.56 27.78
C LEU A 620 -9.66 -13.19 26.33
N ASN A 621 -10.86 -13.60 25.90
CA ASN A 621 -11.37 -13.34 24.57
C ASN A 621 -11.99 -11.93 24.48
N GLY A 622 -11.86 -11.28 23.31
CA GLY A 622 -12.42 -9.95 23.06
C GLY A 622 -13.95 -9.90 23.18
N LYS A 623 -14.63 -11.03 23.00
CA LYS A 623 -16.09 -11.08 22.96
C LYS A 623 -16.82 -10.85 24.30
N PHE A 624 -16.12 -10.74 25.42
CA PHE A 624 -16.75 -10.54 26.72
C PHE A 624 -17.64 -9.28 26.74
N PRO A 625 -18.92 -9.35 27.19
CA PRO A 625 -19.86 -8.24 27.00
C PRO A 625 -19.85 -7.27 28.19
N GLN A 626 -19.40 -6.04 27.93
CA GLN A 626 -19.67 -4.88 28.80
C GLN A 626 -21.06 -4.34 28.45
N VAL A 627 -21.82 -3.86 29.45
CA VAL A 627 -23.25 -3.58 29.26
C VAL A 627 -23.71 -2.26 29.87
N SER A 628 -24.78 -1.71 29.31
CA SER A 628 -25.59 -0.62 29.90
C SER A 628 -27.07 -0.95 29.78
N GLY A 629 -27.89 -0.43 30.70
CA GLY A 629 -29.34 -0.68 30.75
C GLY A 629 -29.77 -2.02 31.37
N ILE A 630 -28.82 -2.94 31.60
CA ILE A 630 -29.05 -4.25 32.22
C ILE A 630 -27.97 -4.58 33.27
N GLN A 631 -28.30 -5.55 34.12
CA GLN A 631 -27.36 -6.26 34.98
C GLN A 631 -27.49 -7.76 34.72
N TYR A 632 -26.39 -8.50 34.65
CA TYR A 632 -26.43 -9.94 34.47
C TYR A 632 -25.51 -10.70 35.45
N THR A 633 -25.90 -11.92 35.75
CA THR A 633 -25.15 -12.86 36.57
C THR A 633 -24.85 -14.11 35.76
N PHE A 634 -23.62 -14.59 35.77
CA PHE A 634 -23.25 -15.86 35.16
C PHE A 634 -22.46 -16.75 36.11
N ASP A 635 -22.59 -18.07 35.96
CA ASP A 635 -21.88 -19.08 36.74
C ASP A 635 -20.76 -19.69 35.90
N ALA A 636 -19.52 -19.32 36.21
CA ALA A 636 -18.33 -19.75 35.47
C ALA A 636 -18.02 -21.24 35.63
N SER A 637 -18.68 -21.96 36.55
CA SER A 637 -18.54 -23.41 36.70
C SER A 637 -19.40 -24.21 35.71
N LYS A 638 -20.33 -23.56 35.02
CA LYS A 638 -21.25 -24.21 34.08
C LYS A 638 -20.67 -24.31 32.66
N PRO A 639 -21.10 -25.32 31.87
CA PRO A 639 -20.68 -25.43 30.47
C PRO A 639 -21.10 -24.19 29.67
N ALA A 640 -20.32 -23.87 28.63
CA ALA A 640 -20.66 -22.85 27.64
C ALA A 640 -22.09 -23.03 27.10
N GLY A 641 -22.84 -21.93 26.97
CA GLY A 641 -24.25 -21.94 26.56
C GLY A 641 -25.26 -22.18 27.68
N GLU A 642 -24.79 -22.45 28.92
CA GLU A 642 -25.64 -22.57 30.10
C GLU A 642 -25.15 -21.69 31.28
N ARG A 643 -24.31 -20.69 31.01
CA ARG A 643 -23.60 -19.92 32.04
C ARG A 643 -24.44 -18.79 32.61
N ILE A 644 -25.28 -18.13 31.82
CA ILE A 644 -26.12 -17.04 32.30
C ILE A 644 -27.14 -17.58 33.30
N VAL A 645 -27.24 -16.93 34.45
CA VAL A 645 -28.13 -17.30 35.56
C VAL A 645 -29.33 -16.37 35.64
N SER A 646 -29.10 -15.07 35.44
CA SER A 646 -30.15 -14.05 35.45
C SER A 646 -29.72 -12.81 34.71
N VAL A 647 -30.68 -12.16 34.06
CA VAL A 647 -30.55 -10.82 33.49
C VAL A 647 -31.70 -9.97 34.01
N THR A 648 -31.42 -8.76 34.47
CA THR A 648 -32.41 -7.79 34.93
C THR A 648 -32.21 -6.46 34.21
N MET A 649 -33.31 -5.76 33.93
CA MET A 649 -33.29 -4.37 33.47
C MET A 649 -32.75 -3.44 34.57
N ALA A 650 -32.40 -2.21 34.21
CA ALA A 650 -31.87 -1.20 35.14
C ALA A 650 -32.80 -0.89 36.33
N ASP A 651 -34.13 -1.08 36.18
CA ASP A 651 -35.10 -0.91 37.27
C ASP A 651 -35.23 -2.15 38.19
N GLY A 652 -34.46 -3.20 37.93
CA GLY A 652 -34.44 -4.46 38.67
C GLY A 652 -35.48 -5.48 38.23
N THR A 653 -36.29 -5.19 37.20
CA THR A 653 -37.22 -6.18 36.65
C THR A 653 -36.47 -7.28 35.89
N PRO A 654 -36.88 -8.56 35.99
CA PRO A 654 -36.28 -9.63 35.17
C PRO A 654 -36.49 -9.37 33.68
N LEU A 655 -35.48 -9.69 32.86
CA LEU A 655 -35.59 -9.65 31.41
C LEU A 655 -36.71 -10.60 30.94
N ASP A 656 -37.66 -10.08 30.17
CA ASP A 656 -38.72 -10.89 29.56
C ASP A 656 -38.21 -11.42 28.22
N LEU A 657 -38.03 -12.75 28.13
CA LEU A 657 -37.43 -13.40 26.97
C LEU A 657 -38.24 -13.23 25.68
N ASP A 658 -39.56 -13.04 25.80
CA ASP A 658 -40.46 -12.90 24.65
C ASP A 658 -40.70 -11.43 24.26
N ALA A 659 -40.31 -10.48 25.12
CA ALA A 659 -40.45 -9.04 24.85
C ALA A 659 -39.35 -8.53 23.90
N TRP A 660 -39.66 -7.46 23.18
CA TRP A 660 -38.71 -6.75 22.30
C TRP A 660 -38.11 -5.54 23.00
N TYR A 661 -36.83 -5.32 22.75
CA TYR A 661 -36.01 -4.23 23.30
C TYR A 661 -35.18 -3.61 22.19
N THR A 662 -34.84 -2.34 22.34
CA THR A 662 -33.82 -1.70 21.53
C THR A 662 -32.43 -1.97 22.12
N LEU A 663 -31.48 -2.37 21.29
CA LEU A 663 -30.10 -2.67 21.68
C LEU A 663 -29.13 -1.89 20.79
N ALA A 664 -28.35 -1.01 21.42
CA ALA A 664 -27.25 -0.29 20.78
C ALA A 664 -25.95 -1.11 20.84
N CYS A 665 -25.23 -1.16 19.72
CA CYS A 665 -23.99 -1.91 19.58
C CYS A 665 -23.07 -1.27 18.53
N ASN A 666 -21.89 -1.84 18.33
CA ASN A 666 -21.05 -1.53 17.18
C ASN A 666 -21.39 -2.44 15.99
N ASP A 667 -21.15 -1.94 14.78
CA ASP A 667 -21.38 -2.66 13.52
C ASP A 667 -20.54 -3.94 13.38
N PHE A 668 -19.33 -4.02 13.93
CA PHE A 668 -18.55 -5.27 13.98
C PHE A 668 -19.35 -6.41 14.63
N MET A 669 -19.99 -6.17 15.77
CA MET A 669 -20.84 -7.16 16.44
C MET A 669 -22.15 -7.41 15.67
N CYS A 670 -22.76 -6.37 15.10
CA CYS A 670 -23.96 -6.51 14.26
C CYS A 670 -23.69 -7.14 12.87
N GLY A 671 -22.42 -7.29 12.50
CA GLY A 671 -21.95 -8.10 11.37
C GLY A 671 -21.51 -9.52 11.76
N GLY A 672 -21.81 -9.95 12.99
CA GLY A 672 -21.47 -11.29 13.50
C GLY A 672 -20.04 -11.45 14.02
N GLY A 673 -19.27 -10.37 14.09
CA GLY A 673 -17.94 -10.35 14.70
C GLY A 673 -17.94 -10.91 16.12
N ASP A 674 -16.80 -11.45 16.56
CA ASP A 674 -16.66 -12.09 17.89
C ASP A 674 -17.66 -13.24 18.17
N GLY A 675 -18.25 -13.81 17.11
CA GLY A 675 -19.23 -14.90 17.22
C GLY A 675 -20.64 -14.45 17.57
N TYR A 676 -20.94 -13.15 17.55
CA TYR A 676 -22.27 -12.58 17.79
C TYR A 676 -23.24 -12.82 16.62
N THR A 677 -23.35 -14.07 16.16
CA THR A 677 -24.14 -14.47 14.98
C THR A 677 -25.63 -14.17 15.13
N MET A 678 -26.15 -14.15 16.37
CA MET A 678 -27.53 -13.75 16.67
C MET A 678 -27.81 -12.26 16.41
N LEU A 679 -26.77 -11.44 16.29
CA LEU A 679 -26.85 -10.01 15.97
C LEU A 679 -26.50 -9.71 14.51
N ASN A 680 -26.18 -10.73 13.69
CA ASN A 680 -25.61 -10.58 12.34
C ASN A 680 -26.63 -10.12 11.28
N VAL A 681 -27.26 -8.97 11.51
CA VAL A 681 -28.21 -8.35 10.59
C VAL A 681 -27.54 -7.60 9.46
N LEU A 682 -26.22 -7.37 9.53
CA LEU A 682 -25.46 -6.72 8.47
C LEU A 682 -24.90 -7.70 7.43
N ASN A 683 -24.65 -8.97 7.80
CA ASN A 683 -23.99 -9.95 6.92
C ASN A 683 -24.45 -11.41 7.16
N PRO A 684 -25.74 -11.72 7.00
CA PRO A 684 -26.33 -12.99 7.44
C PRO A 684 -25.84 -14.24 6.68
N ASP A 685 -25.28 -14.08 5.48
CA ASP A 685 -24.82 -15.18 4.62
C ASP A 685 -23.31 -15.49 4.78
N GLY A 686 -22.59 -14.76 5.65
CA GLY A 686 -21.18 -15.02 5.96
C GLY A 686 -20.19 -14.58 4.87
N ALA A 687 -20.55 -13.58 4.05
CA ALA A 687 -19.58 -12.85 3.22
C ALA A 687 -18.68 -11.97 4.12
N SER A 688 -17.75 -11.20 3.58
CA SER A 688 -16.94 -10.29 4.40
C SER A 688 -17.81 -9.16 4.99
N SER A 689 -17.32 -8.53 6.08
CA SER A 689 -18.00 -7.51 6.90
C SER A 689 -18.42 -6.22 6.18
N ASN A 690 -18.17 -6.12 4.87
CA ASN A 690 -18.37 -4.93 4.06
C ASN A 690 -19.44 -5.10 2.96
N SER A 691 -20.21 -6.20 2.94
CA SER A 691 -21.26 -6.42 1.95
C SER A 691 -22.63 -5.93 2.44
N GLU A 692 -23.17 -4.86 1.82
CA GLU A 692 -24.45 -4.23 2.19
C GLU A 692 -25.73 -4.98 1.72
N THR A 693 -25.66 -6.27 1.40
CA THR A 693 -26.89 -7.06 1.23
C THR A 693 -27.29 -7.71 2.55
N ALA A 694 -27.72 -6.87 3.48
CA ALA A 694 -28.32 -7.25 4.75
C ALA A 694 -29.68 -7.95 4.52
N ALA A 695 -29.85 -9.18 5.01
CA ALA A 695 -31.19 -9.61 5.41
C ALA A 695 -31.56 -8.80 6.66
N GLN A 696 -32.43 -7.82 6.48
CA GLN A 696 -32.78 -6.81 7.51
C GLN A 696 -33.51 -7.40 8.74
N GLU A 697 -33.77 -8.71 8.76
CA GLU A 697 -34.41 -9.42 9.87
C GLU A 697 -33.83 -10.84 10.03
N LEU A 698 -33.31 -11.13 11.22
CA LEU A 698 -33.02 -12.46 11.74
C LEU A 698 -34.14 -12.89 12.72
N PRO A 699 -34.28 -14.18 13.04
CA PRO A 699 -35.14 -14.61 14.13
C PRO A 699 -34.77 -13.93 15.45
N GLY A 700 -35.63 -13.02 15.92
CA GLY A 700 -35.44 -12.30 17.19
C GLY A 700 -34.51 -11.09 17.13
N CYS A 701 -34.01 -10.69 15.96
CA CYS A 701 -33.18 -9.49 15.79
C CYS A 701 -33.51 -8.81 14.45
N ARG A 702 -33.69 -7.49 14.45
CA ARG A 702 -33.85 -6.72 13.21
C ARG A 702 -33.10 -5.40 13.27
N LEU A 703 -32.55 -5.00 12.14
CA LEU A 703 -31.85 -3.73 12.01
C LEU A 703 -32.85 -2.57 12.11
N VAL A 704 -32.60 -1.60 12.99
CA VAL A 704 -33.33 -0.33 13.00
C VAL A 704 -32.60 0.66 12.11
N TYR A 705 -31.32 0.94 12.43
CA TYR A 705 -30.41 1.71 11.59
C TYR A 705 -28.95 1.45 11.97
N ARG A 706 -28.05 1.68 11.02
CA ARG A 706 -26.60 1.87 11.23
C ARG A 706 -26.32 3.33 10.92
N THR A 707 -25.67 4.05 11.83
CA THR A 707 -25.29 5.44 11.60
C THR A 707 -24.02 5.52 10.76
N ASN A 708 -23.71 6.70 10.23
CA ASN A 708 -22.38 6.99 9.69
C ASN A 708 -21.42 7.56 10.76
N ASP A 709 -21.88 7.67 12.01
CA ASP A 709 -21.08 8.17 13.10
C ASP A 709 -20.20 7.06 13.67
N TYR A 710 -18.90 7.32 13.67
CA TYR A 710 -17.95 6.47 14.36
C TYR A 710 -18.25 6.44 15.85
N TYR A 711 -18.15 5.25 16.42
CA TYR A 711 -18.41 5.04 17.84
C TYR A 711 -17.46 5.88 18.73
N ARG A 712 -16.19 6.00 18.35
CA ARG A 712 -15.26 6.90 19.05
C ARG A 712 -15.74 8.36 19.09
N THR A 713 -16.32 8.86 18.00
CA THR A 713 -16.88 10.22 17.93
C THR A 713 -18.07 10.37 18.88
N VAL A 714 -18.93 9.35 18.96
CA VAL A 714 -20.06 9.32 19.89
C VAL A 714 -19.60 9.35 21.34
N ILE A 715 -18.57 8.58 21.70
CA ILE A 715 -17.97 8.66 23.04
C ILE A 715 -17.38 10.04 23.30
N SER A 716 -16.66 10.62 22.33
CA SER A 716 -16.08 11.96 22.48
C SER A 716 -17.16 13.01 22.76
N GLN A 717 -18.28 12.97 22.02
CA GLN A 717 -19.42 13.84 22.25
C GLN A 717 -20.05 13.61 23.63
N TYR A 718 -20.27 12.36 24.02
CA TYR A 718 -20.82 12.03 25.33
C TYR A 718 -19.94 12.61 26.45
N ILE A 719 -18.62 12.43 26.40
CA ILE A 719 -17.69 12.99 27.39
C ILE A 719 -17.73 14.53 27.38
N GLN A 720 -17.84 15.14 26.20
CA GLN A 720 -17.96 16.59 26.05
C GLN A 720 -19.24 17.14 26.67
N GLU A 721 -20.35 16.44 26.52
CA GLU A 721 -21.64 16.81 27.13
C GLU A 721 -21.63 16.63 28.64
N GLN A 722 -21.02 15.55 29.15
CA GLN A 722 -20.86 15.33 30.59
C GLN A 722 -19.87 16.33 31.22
N GLY A 723 -18.86 16.77 30.46
CA GLY A 723 -17.78 17.66 30.88
C GLY A 723 -16.76 17.01 31.83
N THR A 724 -17.19 16.24 32.81
CA THR A 724 -16.32 15.43 33.67
C THR A 724 -16.87 14.02 33.83
N VAL A 725 -16.07 13.02 33.47
CA VAL A 725 -16.41 11.61 33.62
C VAL A 725 -15.69 10.97 34.81
N ALA A 726 -16.38 10.07 35.49
CA ALA A 726 -15.86 9.30 36.63
C ALA A 726 -16.45 7.88 36.61
N PRO A 727 -16.23 7.11 35.53
CA PRO A 727 -16.84 5.79 35.42
C PRO A 727 -16.38 4.87 36.54
N ALA A 728 -17.27 4.00 36.98
CA ALA A 728 -17.03 3.07 38.09
C ALA A 728 -17.66 1.71 37.80
N VAL A 729 -17.27 0.71 38.59
CA VAL A 729 -17.97 -0.58 38.66
C VAL A 729 -19.24 -0.37 39.48
N GLU A 730 -20.39 -0.80 38.94
CA GLU A 730 -21.72 -0.58 39.49
C GLU A 730 -22.45 -1.89 39.82
N GLY A 731 -21.81 -3.04 39.56
CA GLY A 731 -22.43 -4.35 39.73
C GLY A 731 -23.29 -4.76 38.55
N ARG A 732 -23.01 -4.23 37.35
CA ARG A 732 -23.65 -4.65 36.09
C ARG A 732 -23.32 -6.09 35.74
N ILE A 733 -22.16 -6.61 36.19
CA ILE A 733 -21.75 -8.01 35.92
C ILE A 733 -21.38 -8.71 37.21
N THR A 734 -22.07 -9.81 37.51
CA THR A 734 -21.78 -10.67 38.67
C THR A 734 -21.32 -12.06 38.23
N ILE A 735 -20.17 -12.51 38.74
CA ILE A 735 -19.59 -13.82 38.41
C ILE A 735 -19.74 -14.76 39.61
N LEU A 736 -20.49 -15.84 39.44
CA LEU A 736 -20.53 -16.94 40.40
C LEU A 736 -19.44 -17.96 40.07
N ASN A 737 -18.83 -18.52 41.12
CA ASN A 737 -17.74 -19.51 41.01
C ASN A 737 -16.61 -19.08 40.05
N PRO A 738 -16.07 -17.85 40.19
CA PRO A 738 -15.07 -17.33 39.28
C PRO A 738 -13.83 -18.23 39.24
N GLN A 739 -13.26 -18.39 38.05
CA GLN A 739 -12.03 -19.14 37.85
C GLN A 739 -10.85 -18.18 37.87
N ASP A 740 -9.69 -18.63 38.36
CA ASP A 740 -8.51 -17.77 38.50
C ASP A 740 -7.94 -17.38 37.13
N VAL A 741 -8.12 -16.11 36.76
CA VAL A 741 -7.63 -15.55 35.50
C VAL A 741 -6.24 -14.95 35.75
N ASN A 742 -5.17 -15.74 35.65
CA ASN A 742 -3.78 -15.29 35.80
C ASN A 742 -3.51 -14.39 37.03
N GLY A 743 -4.17 -14.64 38.18
CA GLY A 743 -3.95 -13.86 39.41
C GLY A 743 -4.55 -12.45 39.40
N THR A 744 -5.46 -12.12 38.49
CA THR A 744 -6.09 -10.78 38.40
C THR A 744 -7.30 -10.57 39.32
N LEU A 745 -7.80 -11.62 40.00
CA LEU A 745 -8.98 -11.55 40.87
C LEU A 745 -8.67 -11.23 42.35
N SER A 746 -7.54 -10.58 42.65
CA SER A 746 -7.20 -10.09 44.00
C SER A 746 -7.47 -8.60 44.20
#